data_AF-A0A967N9X3-F1
#
_entry.id   AF-A0A967N9X3-F1
#
_cell.length_a   1.000
_cell.length_b   1.000
_cell.length_c   1.000
_cell.angle_alpha   90.00
_cell.angle_beta   90.00
_cell.angle_gamma   90.00
#
_symmetry.space_group_name_H-M   'P 1'
#
loop_
_entity.id
_entity.type
_entity.pdbx_description
1 polymer ?
#
loop_
_entity_poly.entity_id
_entity_poly.type
_entity_poly.pdbx_seq_one_letter_code
_entity_poly.pdbx_strand_id
1 'polypeptide(L)'
;GNQQDNSTLSIPSRSEFGAIDETQLYAVGGGEDGYTAVDPRDPNLVYSGDHHWMTRYDHRTKQVSYISPWNEIWWGWGAREITYRFQWVFPILLSPHDPDVLYATSQHVHRSRNGGRSWEIVSPDLTRADPSTLEPTPGWEDDPDTGPYWGPIKRDNTGIEWYATIFAFAESPLREGLLWAGSDDGLIHVSRDGGGSWEDVTPAGLPEFTMISILEPSPHDPAAAYVAGTRYKLDDPRPFLYRTSDYGASWTRITDGIPADDFTRVIRADPARAGLLYAGTETGVYLSFDDGRSWRPFRMNLPVVPVRDLVVKGGDLVVATHGRSFWIFDDLHVVRQITDEVVASGVHLFRPDRTVRFREGVVRSPLRGESPPGAVGENPPSGLRVHYYLAEEPSGEVTLEFREAGGTVIQTFSSAPEEEDRAGVPAEAGLNRFVWDTRYPGPLEIPGAIYRRYDPTGPLAPPGSYEVALTVGGRTHTRPVEIVKDPRLETTRAGFDELHEFLIAVRDEITSTHETVLEIRELRASVREALEGGRLAAGDRADAEKVIDDLYIIEEKLIQFRAEATQDLIDFPVRLNDKLSTLFTLVEMSDEPPAEQDYDLFRSLRQRVDEQQRRFQGLVDGTDWSRLGVTAERDRDGR
;
A
#
# COMPACT_ATOMS: atom_id res chain seq x y z
N GLY A 1 4.08 -14.72 6.99
CA GLY A 1 5.02 -15.40 6.10
C GLY A 1 6.11 -16.02 6.92
N ASN A 2 6.53 -17.22 6.54
CA ASN A 2 7.37 -18.09 7.33
C ASN A 2 8.84 -17.76 7.06
N GLN A 3 9.69 -17.93 8.07
CA GLN A 3 11.11 -17.61 8.01
C GLN A 3 11.92 -18.82 8.47
N GLN A 4 12.81 -19.29 7.59
CA GLN A 4 13.67 -20.45 7.89
C GLN A 4 14.42 -20.26 9.21
N ASP A 5 14.47 -21.31 10.03
CA ASP A 5 15.10 -21.33 11.36
C ASP A 5 14.53 -20.28 12.34
N ASN A 6 13.29 -19.83 12.10
CA ASN A 6 12.58 -18.82 12.90
C ASN A 6 11.06 -19.07 12.93
N SER A 7 10.25 -18.03 13.08
CA SER A 7 8.79 -18.11 13.25
C SER A 7 8.03 -17.64 12.01
N THR A 8 6.72 -17.89 11.99
CA THR A 8 5.83 -17.25 11.03
C THR A 8 5.52 -15.83 11.51
N LEU A 9 5.95 -14.84 10.75
CA LEU A 9 5.76 -13.43 11.10
C LEU A 9 4.65 -12.76 10.29
N SER A 10 3.97 -11.82 10.95
CA SER A 10 3.12 -10.80 10.34
C SER A 10 3.78 -9.44 10.47
N ILE A 11 3.61 -8.62 9.44
CA ILE A 11 4.14 -7.26 9.32
C ILE A 11 3.11 -6.41 8.56
N PRO A 12 2.90 -5.14 8.91
CA PRO A 12 1.98 -4.29 8.15
C PRO A 12 2.55 -3.96 6.76
N SER A 13 1.67 -3.75 5.77
CA SER A 13 2.04 -3.19 4.47
C SER A 13 2.17 -1.66 4.49
N ARG A 14 1.68 -1.00 5.55
CA ARG A 14 1.76 0.44 5.77
C ARG A 14 1.67 0.74 7.27
N SER A 15 2.49 1.65 7.77
CA SER A 15 2.64 1.96 9.20
C SER A 15 2.24 3.39 9.54
N GLU A 16 1.51 3.59 10.64
CA GLU A 16 1.22 4.91 11.20
C GLU A 16 2.47 5.66 11.71
N PHE A 17 3.61 4.98 11.86
CA PHE A 17 4.86 5.62 12.26
C PHE A 17 5.63 6.29 11.11
N GLY A 18 5.12 6.16 9.88
CA GLY A 18 5.75 6.68 8.64
C GLY A 18 6.83 5.77 8.05
N ALA A 19 7.12 4.64 8.69
CA ALA A 19 8.00 3.58 8.21
C ALA A 19 7.63 2.27 8.89
N ILE A 20 7.94 1.14 8.24
CA ILE A 20 7.67 -0.20 8.74
C ILE A 20 8.92 -0.72 9.43
N ASP A 21 8.91 -0.78 10.75
CA ASP A 21 10.07 -1.21 11.55
C ASP A 21 9.82 -2.53 12.32
N GLU A 22 10.88 -3.06 12.93
CA GLU A 22 10.86 -4.35 13.63
C GLU A 22 9.88 -4.41 14.82
N THR A 23 9.48 -3.27 15.39
CA THR A 23 8.51 -3.24 16.51
C THR A 23 7.12 -3.68 16.10
N GLN A 24 6.84 -3.69 14.80
CA GLN A 24 5.54 -4.03 14.23
C GLN A 24 5.50 -5.49 13.77
N LEU A 25 6.58 -6.25 13.94
CA LEU A 25 6.65 -7.67 13.63
C LEU A 25 6.13 -8.48 14.81
N TYR A 26 5.25 -9.43 14.54
CA TYR A 26 4.78 -10.37 15.56
C TYR A 26 4.54 -11.76 14.99
N ALA A 27 4.79 -12.78 15.81
CA ALA A 27 4.55 -14.17 15.47
C ALA A 27 3.05 -14.48 15.44
N VAL A 28 2.61 -15.32 14.49
CA VAL A 28 1.20 -15.66 14.25
C VAL A 28 0.89 -17.16 14.36
N GLY A 29 1.62 -17.86 15.23
CA GLY A 29 1.62 -19.33 15.28
C GLY A 29 2.52 -19.93 14.19
N GLY A 30 2.34 -21.21 13.92
CA GLY A 30 3.17 -21.96 12.98
C GLY A 30 4.63 -22.07 13.42
N GLY A 31 5.48 -22.43 12.45
CA GLY A 31 6.92 -22.54 12.58
C GLY A 31 7.65 -21.74 11.51
N GLU A 32 8.76 -22.30 11.03
CA GLU A 32 9.69 -21.68 10.08
C GLU A 32 9.28 -21.83 8.61
N ASP A 33 8.31 -22.69 8.34
CA ASP A 33 7.99 -23.22 7.02
C ASP A 33 6.48 -23.40 6.80
N GLY A 34 6.08 -23.37 5.52
CA GLY A 34 4.74 -23.76 5.07
C GLY A 34 3.74 -22.64 4.81
N TYR A 35 2.49 -23.05 4.62
CA TYR A 35 1.39 -22.16 4.24
C TYR A 35 0.70 -21.58 5.47
N THR A 36 0.14 -20.38 5.29
CA THR A 36 -0.68 -19.71 6.31
C THR A 36 -2.03 -19.32 5.70
N ALA A 37 -3.12 -19.66 6.39
CA ALA A 37 -4.46 -19.21 6.08
C ALA A 37 -5.01 -18.33 7.22
N VAL A 38 -5.62 -17.20 6.88
CA VAL A 38 -6.23 -16.27 7.84
C VAL A 38 -7.74 -16.34 7.66
N ASP A 39 -8.51 -16.47 8.74
CA ASP A 39 -9.98 -16.49 8.64
C ASP A 39 -10.47 -15.14 8.06
N PRO A 40 -11.18 -15.14 6.91
CA PRO A 40 -11.58 -13.91 6.24
C PRO A 40 -12.64 -13.11 7.04
N ARG A 41 -13.33 -13.74 8.00
CA ARG A 41 -14.31 -13.11 8.88
C ARG A 41 -13.67 -12.54 10.14
N ASP A 42 -12.55 -13.12 10.56
CA ASP A 42 -11.85 -12.77 11.79
C ASP A 42 -10.33 -12.86 11.62
N PRO A 43 -9.64 -11.76 11.30
CA PRO A 43 -8.19 -11.75 11.07
C PRO A 43 -7.37 -12.09 12.32
N ASN A 44 -8.00 -12.21 13.49
CA ASN A 44 -7.32 -12.68 14.69
C ASN A 44 -7.08 -14.19 14.70
N LEU A 45 -7.78 -14.95 13.85
CA LEU A 45 -7.64 -16.40 13.76
C LEU A 45 -6.76 -16.77 12.56
N VAL A 46 -5.60 -17.35 12.87
CA VAL A 46 -4.59 -17.72 11.89
C VAL A 46 -4.32 -19.22 11.98
N TYR A 47 -4.28 -19.89 10.84
CA TYR A 47 -3.92 -21.29 10.68
C TYR A 47 -2.58 -21.34 9.95
N SER A 48 -1.55 -21.95 10.55
CA SER A 48 -0.22 -21.94 9.96
C SER A 48 0.50 -23.28 10.11
N GLY A 49 1.26 -23.64 9.08
CA GLY A 49 2.15 -24.79 9.08
C GLY A 49 3.31 -24.64 10.07
N ASP A 50 3.77 -25.77 10.57
CA ASP A 50 4.94 -25.92 11.44
C ASP A 50 5.53 -27.30 11.18
N HIS A 51 6.47 -27.40 10.24
CA HIS A 51 7.02 -28.67 9.77
C HIS A 51 5.91 -29.63 9.28
N HIS A 52 5.70 -30.75 9.98
CA HIS A 52 4.67 -31.76 9.64
C HIS A 52 3.36 -31.54 10.39
N TRP A 53 3.26 -30.45 11.14
CA TRP A 53 2.12 -30.09 11.96
C TRP A 53 1.47 -28.80 11.45
N MET A 54 0.27 -28.51 11.96
CA MET A 54 -0.32 -27.20 11.82
C MET A 54 -0.89 -26.72 13.15
N THR A 55 -0.94 -25.40 13.25
CA THR A 55 -1.45 -24.71 14.43
C THR A 55 -2.58 -23.78 14.07
N ARG A 56 -3.44 -23.51 15.06
CA ARG A 56 -4.36 -22.38 15.08
C ARG A 56 -3.91 -21.40 16.16
N TYR A 57 -3.75 -20.14 15.78
CA TYR A 57 -3.38 -19.04 16.66
C TYR A 57 -4.52 -18.03 16.78
N ASP A 58 -4.70 -17.48 17.99
CA ASP A 58 -5.66 -16.40 18.27
C ASP A 58 -4.94 -15.15 18.78
N HIS A 59 -4.96 -14.08 17.98
CA HIS A 59 -4.34 -12.79 18.30
C HIS A 59 -4.82 -12.16 19.60
N ARG A 60 -6.04 -12.43 20.04
CA ARG A 60 -6.63 -11.82 21.23
C ARG A 60 -6.09 -12.43 22.50
N THR A 61 -5.98 -13.76 22.52
CA THR A 61 -5.56 -14.53 23.70
C THR A 61 -4.08 -14.87 23.66
N LYS A 62 -3.43 -14.71 22.50
CA LYS A 62 -2.04 -15.12 22.24
C LYS A 62 -1.81 -16.63 22.42
N GLN A 63 -2.86 -17.43 22.29
CA GLN A 63 -2.78 -18.89 22.44
C GLN A 63 -2.62 -19.57 21.08
N VAL A 64 -1.85 -20.67 21.10
CA VAL A 64 -1.63 -21.57 19.97
C VAL A 64 -2.23 -22.93 20.32
N SER A 65 -2.94 -23.56 19.37
CA SER A 65 -3.43 -24.93 19.48
C SER A 65 -2.91 -25.76 18.30
N TYR A 66 -2.32 -26.92 18.57
CA TYR A 66 -1.99 -27.90 17.53
C TYR A 66 -3.27 -28.60 17.07
N ILE A 67 -3.50 -28.60 15.76
CA ILE A 67 -4.75 -29.07 15.15
C ILE A 67 -4.49 -29.97 13.93
N SER A 68 -3.28 -30.53 13.80
CA SER A 68 -2.92 -31.37 12.66
C SER A 68 -3.83 -32.61 12.56
N PRO A 69 -4.11 -33.10 11.33
CA PRO A 69 -4.87 -34.33 11.12
C PRO A 69 -4.28 -35.54 11.85
N TRP A 70 -2.95 -35.58 11.96
CA TRP A 70 -2.21 -36.64 12.63
C TRP A 70 -0.95 -36.08 13.30
N ASN A 71 -0.85 -36.21 14.63
CA ASN A 71 0.27 -35.67 15.41
C ASN A 71 1.22 -36.81 15.80
N GLU A 72 2.05 -37.25 14.85
CA GLU A 72 3.08 -38.26 15.08
C GLU A 72 4.38 -37.86 14.39
N ILE A 73 5.51 -38.04 15.09
CA ILE A 73 6.84 -37.67 14.59
C ILE A 73 7.53 -38.89 13.95
N TRP A 74 8.04 -38.71 12.73
CA TRP A 74 8.60 -39.79 11.92
C TRP A 74 10.03 -39.51 11.42
N TRP A 75 10.79 -38.68 12.13
CA TRP A 75 12.19 -38.38 11.78
C TRP A 75 13.02 -39.65 11.65
N GLY A 76 13.82 -39.72 10.58
CA GLY A 76 14.65 -40.88 10.26
C GLY A 76 13.95 -42.01 9.48
N TRP A 77 12.63 -41.96 9.30
CA TRP A 77 11.87 -42.99 8.58
C TRP A 77 11.74 -42.70 7.09
N GLY A 78 11.56 -43.76 6.29
CA GLY A 78 11.18 -43.63 4.89
C GLY A 78 9.71 -43.25 4.76
N ALA A 79 9.35 -42.65 3.63
CA ALA A 79 7.97 -42.24 3.37
C ALA A 79 7.00 -43.45 3.30
N ARG A 80 7.53 -44.65 3.05
CA ARG A 80 6.79 -45.92 3.00
C ARG A 80 6.20 -46.31 4.35
N GLU A 81 6.89 -46.01 5.46
CA GLU A 81 6.46 -46.38 6.80
C GLU A 81 5.48 -45.37 7.42
N ILE A 82 5.27 -44.22 6.79
CA ILE A 82 4.52 -43.09 7.33
C ILE A 82 3.04 -43.19 6.95
N THR A 83 2.16 -43.11 7.95
CA THR A 83 0.69 -43.16 7.77
C THR A 83 0.18 -42.04 6.85
N TYR A 84 0.55 -40.79 7.16
CA TYR A 84 0.21 -39.61 6.36
C TYR A 84 1.46 -38.78 6.11
N ARG A 85 1.88 -38.72 4.84
CA ARG A 85 3.10 -38.03 4.41
C ARG A 85 2.84 -36.53 4.28
N PHE A 86 2.99 -35.77 5.37
CA PHE A 86 2.91 -34.31 5.35
C PHE A 86 4.29 -33.73 5.04
N GLN A 87 4.43 -32.96 3.96
CA GLN A 87 5.68 -32.26 3.62
C GLN A 87 5.79 -30.97 4.43
N TRP A 88 6.96 -30.49 4.85
CA TRP A 88 7.14 -29.18 5.54
C TRP A 88 6.24 -28.04 5.04
N VAL A 89 6.18 -27.85 3.72
CA VAL A 89 5.37 -26.81 3.09
C VAL A 89 4.03 -27.30 2.57
N PHE A 90 3.39 -28.24 3.26
CA PHE A 90 2.11 -28.78 2.81
C PHE A 90 1.03 -27.68 2.71
N PRO A 91 0.17 -27.72 1.67
CA PRO A 91 -0.94 -26.80 1.50
C PRO A 91 -1.89 -26.72 2.71
N ILE A 92 -2.20 -25.49 3.13
CA ILE A 92 -3.26 -25.15 4.10
C ILE A 92 -4.16 -24.11 3.46
N LEU A 93 -5.46 -24.38 3.38
CA LEU A 93 -6.41 -23.53 2.68
C LEU A 93 -7.75 -23.47 3.44
N LEU A 94 -8.29 -22.27 3.64
CA LEU A 94 -9.70 -22.08 3.96
C LEU A 94 -10.49 -21.98 2.66
N SER A 95 -11.67 -22.62 2.59
CA SER A 95 -12.53 -22.52 1.42
C SER A 95 -12.93 -21.06 1.17
N PRO A 96 -12.86 -20.57 -0.09
CA PRO A 96 -13.38 -19.25 -0.43
C PRO A 96 -14.92 -19.18 -0.36
N HIS A 97 -15.62 -20.32 -0.28
CA HIS A 97 -17.09 -20.41 -0.23
C HIS A 97 -17.63 -20.61 1.18
N ASP A 98 -16.91 -21.36 2.02
CA ASP A 98 -17.28 -21.64 3.40
C ASP A 98 -16.06 -21.53 4.34
N PRO A 99 -15.88 -20.42 5.07
CA PRO A 99 -14.74 -20.21 5.97
C PRO A 99 -14.70 -21.15 7.18
N ASP A 100 -15.72 -22.00 7.40
CA ASP A 100 -15.62 -23.09 8.39
C ASP A 100 -14.94 -24.34 7.82
N VAL A 101 -14.77 -24.43 6.50
CA VAL A 101 -14.08 -25.52 5.80
C VAL A 101 -12.59 -25.22 5.68
N LEU A 102 -11.79 -26.01 6.38
CA LEU A 102 -10.33 -25.98 6.35
C LEU A 102 -9.79 -27.24 5.67
N TYR A 103 -8.89 -27.07 4.71
CA TYR A 103 -8.17 -28.13 4.02
C TYR A 103 -6.70 -28.15 4.43
N ALA A 104 -6.16 -29.36 4.52
CA ALA A 104 -4.72 -29.62 4.63
C ALA A 104 -4.37 -30.89 3.85
N THR A 105 -3.15 -31.02 3.35
CA THR A 105 -2.82 -32.15 2.47
C THR A 105 -1.59 -32.93 2.91
N SER A 106 -1.72 -34.25 2.90
CA SER A 106 -0.60 -35.20 2.91
C SER A 106 -0.46 -35.78 1.50
N GLN A 107 -0.28 -37.09 1.33
CA GLN A 107 -0.68 -37.80 0.10
C GLN A 107 -2.21 -37.81 -0.14
N HIS A 108 -2.99 -37.42 0.87
CA HIS A 108 -4.44 -37.30 0.83
C HIS A 108 -4.90 -35.87 1.11
N VAL A 109 -6.11 -35.53 0.66
CA VAL A 109 -6.80 -34.31 1.03
C VAL A 109 -7.56 -34.54 2.34
N HIS A 110 -7.23 -33.76 3.37
CA HIS A 110 -7.91 -33.76 4.66
C HIS A 110 -8.80 -32.54 4.76
N ARG A 111 -10.03 -32.71 5.25
CA ARG A 111 -11.02 -31.63 5.44
C ARG A 111 -11.46 -31.56 6.89
N SER A 112 -11.54 -30.35 7.42
CA SER A 112 -12.15 -30.04 8.71
C SER A 112 -13.31 -29.05 8.52
N ARG A 113 -14.31 -29.13 9.40
CA ARG A 113 -15.47 -28.22 9.46
C ARG A 113 -15.63 -27.53 10.81
N ASN A 114 -14.60 -27.61 11.65
CA ASN A 114 -14.64 -27.16 13.05
C ASN A 114 -13.30 -26.59 13.52
N GLY A 115 -12.59 -25.92 12.60
CA GLY A 115 -11.31 -25.26 12.88
C GLY A 115 -10.19 -26.23 13.26
N GLY A 116 -10.15 -27.41 12.63
CA GLY A 116 -9.10 -28.42 12.81
C GLY A 116 -9.25 -29.30 14.05
N ARG A 117 -10.41 -29.30 14.73
CA ARG A 117 -10.66 -30.18 15.88
C ARG A 117 -10.92 -31.63 15.51
N SER A 118 -11.39 -31.87 14.28
CA SER A 118 -11.51 -33.18 13.68
C SER A 118 -11.33 -33.09 12.17
N TRP A 119 -10.90 -34.19 11.56
CA TRP A 119 -10.59 -34.28 10.15
C TRP A 119 -11.23 -35.51 9.51
N GLU A 120 -11.61 -35.37 8.24
CA GLU A 120 -12.03 -36.45 7.35
C GLU A 120 -11.13 -36.47 6.12
N ILE A 121 -10.87 -37.67 5.58
CA ILE A 121 -10.13 -37.84 4.33
C ILE A 121 -11.11 -37.81 3.17
N VAL A 122 -10.85 -36.96 2.18
CA VAL A 122 -11.74 -36.72 1.03
C VAL A 122 -11.05 -36.98 -0.31
N SER A 123 -10.04 -37.86 -0.30
CA SER A 123 -9.38 -38.34 -1.51
C SER A 123 -8.76 -39.72 -1.30
N PRO A 124 -8.49 -40.49 -2.38
CA PRO A 124 -7.50 -41.56 -2.34
C PRO A 124 -6.07 -40.98 -2.23
N ASP A 125 -5.05 -41.82 -2.34
CA ASP A 125 -3.68 -41.35 -2.56
C ASP A 125 -3.61 -40.72 -3.96
N LEU A 126 -3.29 -39.42 -4.03
CA LEU A 126 -3.29 -38.64 -5.29
C LEU A 126 -1.88 -38.47 -5.87
N THR A 127 -0.94 -39.30 -5.43
CA THR A 127 0.46 -39.24 -5.86
C THR A 127 0.85 -40.48 -6.64
N ARG A 128 1.99 -40.42 -7.33
CA ARG A 128 2.52 -41.58 -8.07
C ARG A 128 2.97 -42.68 -7.11
N ALA A 129 3.53 -42.30 -5.97
CA ALA A 129 3.96 -43.20 -4.91
C ALA A 129 4.82 -44.37 -5.42
N ASP A 130 5.76 -44.09 -6.34
CA ASP A 130 6.69 -45.10 -6.85
C ASP A 130 7.47 -45.70 -5.66
N PRO A 131 7.36 -47.02 -5.39
CA PRO A 131 7.98 -47.64 -4.22
C PRO A 131 9.48 -47.34 -4.09
N SER A 132 10.19 -47.19 -5.20
CA SER A 132 11.63 -46.88 -5.21
C SER A 132 11.98 -45.50 -4.65
N THR A 133 10.99 -44.60 -4.58
CA THR A 133 11.13 -43.22 -4.10
C THR A 133 10.66 -43.02 -2.66
N LEU A 134 10.09 -44.07 -2.03
CA LEU A 134 9.53 -44.00 -0.68
C LEU A 134 10.43 -44.63 0.39
N GLU A 135 11.53 -45.27 -0.03
CA GLU A 135 12.48 -45.90 0.88
C GLU A 135 13.23 -44.84 1.71
N PRO A 136 13.69 -45.19 2.92
CA PRO A 136 14.54 -44.31 3.71
C PRO A 136 15.85 -44.01 2.96
N THR A 137 16.39 -42.81 3.18
CA THR A 137 17.74 -42.46 2.70
C THR A 137 18.75 -43.51 3.16
N PRO A 138 19.48 -44.19 2.24
CA PRO A 138 20.44 -45.23 2.60
C PRO A 138 21.50 -44.72 3.57
N GLY A 139 22.07 -45.61 4.36
CA GLY A 139 23.15 -45.28 5.29
C GLY A 139 24.05 -46.46 5.53
N TRP A 140 24.95 -46.33 6.50
CA TRP A 140 26.04 -47.28 6.73
C TRP A 140 25.66 -48.77 6.74
N GLU A 141 24.52 -49.10 7.34
CA GLU A 141 24.05 -50.49 7.45
C GLU A 141 23.59 -51.06 6.09
N ASP A 142 23.18 -50.18 5.18
CA ASP A 142 22.71 -50.50 3.82
C ASP A 142 23.85 -50.47 2.80
N ASP A 143 24.90 -49.66 3.04
CA ASP A 143 26.12 -49.57 2.23
C ASP A 143 27.38 -49.31 3.11
N PRO A 144 28.19 -50.35 3.39
CA PRO A 144 29.41 -50.26 4.20
C PRO A 144 30.54 -49.43 3.56
N ASP A 145 30.44 -49.03 2.29
CA ASP A 145 31.45 -48.16 1.67
C ASP A 145 31.26 -46.68 2.07
N THR A 146 30.18 -46.37 2.78
CA THR A 146 29.77 -44.99 3.07
C THR A 146 30.35 -44.41 4.37
N GLY A 147 30.62 -45.26 5.37
CA GLY A 147 31.16 -44.89 6.69
C GLY A 147 30.13 -44.96 7.85
N PRO A 148 30.51 -45.38 9.08
CA PRO A 148 29.57 -45.65 10.19
C PRO A 148 28.83 -44.43 10.75
N TYR A 149 29.17 -43.24 10.26
CA TYR A 149 28.59 -41.98 10.69
C TYR A 149 28.12 -41.12 9.49
N TRP A 150 28.31 -41.59 8.25
CA TRP A 150 28.19 -40.79 7.04
C TRP A 150 27.73 -41.69 5.87
N GLY A 151 26.66 -41.33 5.17
CA GLY A 151 26.44 -41.81 3.80
C GLY A 151 27.40 -41.09 2.83
N PRO A 152 27.32 -41.29 1.50
CA PRO A 152 27.83 -40.28 0.56
C PRO A 152 27.12 -38.92 0.75
N ILE A 153 25.96 -38.93 1.42
CA ILE A 153 25.16 -37.79 1.87
C ILE A 153 24.87 -37.97 3.37
N LYS A 154 24.93 -36.90 4.16
CA LYS A 154 24.58 -36.92 5.60
C LYS A 154 23.08 -37.18 5.75
N ARG A 155 22.69 -38.11 6.64
CA ARG A 155 21.29 -38.34 7.01
C ARG A 155 20.78 -37.18 7.86
N ASP A 156 20.08 -36.26 7.22
CA ASP A 156 19.32 -35.18 7.86
C ASP A 156 17.82 -35.37 7.57
N ASN A 157 17.29 -36.55 7.91
CA ASN A 157 15.92 -36.94 7.57
C ASN A 157 14.94 -36.37 8.61
N THR A 158 14.67 -35.09 8.48
CA THR A 158 13.71 -34.35 9.30
C THR A 158 12.32 -34.31 8.67
N GLY A 159 12.17 -34.83 7.45
CA GLY A 159 10.90 -35.03 6.74
C GLY A 159 10.67 -34.06 5.58
N ILE A 160 11.59 -33.12 5.32
CA ILE A 160 11.63 -32.32 4.08
C ILE A 160 11.72 -33.26 2.86
N GLU A 161 12.42 -34.36 3.04
CA GLU A 161 12.77 -35.36 2.03
C GLU A 161 11.61 -36.31 1.72
N TRP A 162 10.52 -36.27 2.49
CA TRP A 162 9.36 -37.12 2.20
C TRP A 162 8.75 -36.71 0.87
N TYR A 163 8.73 -37.68 -0.03
CA TYR A 163 8.28 -37.55 -1.40
C TYR A 163 6.94 -38.25 -1.60
N ALA A 164 6.31 -38.04 -2.75
CA ALA A 164 4.97 -38.52 -3.07
C ALA A 164 3.92 -37.95 -2.10
N THR A 165 3.88 -36.63 -2.03
CA THR A 165 2.93 -35.80 -1.26
C THR A 165 2.14 -34.87 -2.18
N ILE A 166 0.92 -34.50 -1.79
CA ILE A 166 0.20 -33.39 -2.45
C ILE A 166 0.88 -32.10 -2.02
N PHE A 167 1.53 -31.45 -2.97
CA PHE A 167 2.39 -30.29 -2.75
C PHE A 167 1.72 -28.98 -3.17
N ALA A 168 0.72 -29.06 -4.04
CA ALA A 168 -0.14 -27.94 -4.43
C ALA A 168 -1.61 -28.35 -4.30
N PHE A 169 -2.42 -27.48 -3.70
CA PHE A 169 -3.86 -27.71 -3.55
C PHE A 169 -4.62 -26.39 -3.66
N ALA A 170 -5.74 -26.40 -4.39
CA ALA A 170 -6.59 -25.23 -4.53
C ALA A 170 -8.06 -25.61 -4.70
N GLU A 171 -8.94 -24.79 -4.15
CA GLU A 171 -10.37 -24.79 -4.47
C GLU A 171 -10.68 -23.64 -5.43
N SER A 172 -11.52 -23.89 -6.42
CA SER A 172 -11.95 -22.85 -7.37
C SER A 172 -12.65 -21.70 -6.65
N PRO A 173 -12.31 -20.44 -6.92
CA PRO A 173 -13.05 -19.30 -6.38
C PRO A 173 -14.46 -19.14 -6.99
N LEU A 174 -14.76 -19.85 -8.09
CA LEU A 174 -16.03 -19.72 -8.82
C LEU A 174 -17.02 -20.87 -8.55
N ARG A 175 -16.54 -22.02 -8.06
CA ARG A 175 -17.37 -23.19 -7.85
C ARG A 175 -16.94 -23.93 -6.59
N GLU A 176 -17.81 -23.94 -5.59
CA GLU A 176 -17.66 -24.74 -4.39
C GLU A 176 -17.48 -26.22 -4.73
N GLY A 177 -16.53 -26.88 -4.06
CA GLY A 177 -16.23 -28.29 -4.24
C GLY A 177 -15.54 -28.65 -5.55
N LEU A 178 -15.13 -27.67 -6.36
CA LEU A 178 -14.19 -27.87 -7.46
C LEU A 178 -12.76 -27.76 -6.91
N LEU A 179 -12.12 -28.92 -6.69
CA LEU A 179 -10.83 -29.05 -6.05
C LEU A 179 -9.77 -29.51 -7.05
N TRP A 180 -8.57 -28.98 -6.91
CA TRP A 180 -7.40 -29.35 -7.70
C TRP A 180 -6.26 -29.74 -6.75
N ALA A 181 -5.60 -30.86 -7.06
CA ALA A 181 -4.47 -31.37 -6.29
C ALA A 181 -3.30 -31.70 -7.22
N GLY A 182 -2.09 -31.34 -6.81
CA GLY A 182 -0.86 -31.54 -7.57
C GLY A 182 0.22 -32.09 -6.66
N SER A 183 0.91 -33.15 -7.08
CA SER A 183 1.90 -33.83 -6.26
C SER A 183 3.34 -33.38 -6.57
N ASP A 184 4.23 -33.60 -5.62
CA ASP A 184 5.68 -33.39 -5.82
C ASP A 184 6.31 -34.44 -6.76
N ASP A 185 5.61 -35.54 -7.04
CA ASP A 185 5.97 -36.61 -7.98
C ASP A 185 5.25 -36.55 -9.34
N GLY A 186 4.55 -35.44 -9.59
CA GLY A 186 4.16 -34.98 -10.93
C GLY A 186 2.81 -35.44 -11.44
N LEU A 187 1.87 -35.78 -10.55
CA LEU A 187 0.47 -36.00 -10.90
C LEU A 187 -0.37 -34.76 -10.60
N ILE A 188 -1.41 -34.56 -11.41
CA ILE A 188 -2.43 -33.52 -11.22
C ILE A 188 -3.80 -34.17 -11.27
N HIS A 189 -4.62 -33.93 -10.25
CA HIS A 189 -5.96 -34.46 -10.14
C HIS A 189 -6.99 -33.34 -9.96
N VAL A 190 -8.19 -33.58 -10.47
CA VAL A 190 -9.35 -32.70 -10.28
C VAL A 190 -10.52 -33.47 -9.67
N SER A 191 -11.22 -32.83 -8.73
CA SER A 191 -12.50 -33.27 -8.20
C SER A 191 -13.55 -32.19 -8.43
N ARG A 192 -14.74 -32.58 -8.88
CA ARG A 192 -15.85 -31.66 -9.21
C ARG A 192 -17.05 -31.78 -8.27
N ASP A 193 -16.91 -32.60 -7.23
CA ASP A 193 -17.96 -33.01 -6.30
C ASP A 193 -17.49 -32.95 -4.82
N GLY A 194 -16.52 -32.09 -4.51
CA GLY A 194 -16.05 -31.85 -3.14
C GLY A 194 -15.23 -32.98 -2.55
N GLY A 195 -14.52 -33.74 -3.40
CA GLY A 195 -13.68 -34.88 -3.01
C GLY A 195 -14.38 -36.24 -3.04
N GLY A 196 -15.58 -36.34 -3.63
CA GLY A 196 -16.28 -37.61 -3.80
C GLY A 196 -15.61 -38.51 -4.85
N SER A 197 -15.14 -37.91 -5.93
CA SER A 197 -14.38 -38.56 -7.00
C SER A 197 -13.25 -37.67 -7.52
N TRP A 198 -12.17 -38.30 -7.96
CA TRP A 198 -10.96 -37.64 -8.46
C TRP A 198 -10.55 -38.24 -9.81
N GLU A 199 -10.17 -37.38 -10.75
CA GLU A 199 -9.74 -37.73 -12.11
C GLU A 199 -8.28 -37.27 -12.29
N ASP A 200 -7.39 -38.17 -12.75
CA ASP A 200 -6.03 -37.82 -13.16
C ASP A 200 -6.09 -37.07 -14.48
N VAL A 201 -5.64 -35.83 -14.45
CA VAL A 201 -5.65 -34.89 -15.58
C VAL A 201 -4.23 -34.41 -15.89
N THR A 202 -3.22 -35.21 -15.57
CA THR A 202 -1.81 -34.86 -15.79
C THR A 202 -1.51 -34.61 -17.28
N PRO A 203 -0.89 -33.47 -17.66
CA PRO A 203 -0.53 -33.20 -19.04
C PRO A 203 0.42 -34.27 -19.58
N ALA A 204 0.11 -34.88 -20.73
CA ALA A 204 0.97 -35.91 -21.34
C ALA A 204 2.39 -35.41 -21.68
N GLY A 205 2.56 -34.10 -21.88
CA GLY A 205 3.87 -33.48 -22.12
C GLY A 205 4.66 -33.11 -20.86
N LEU A 206 4.09 -33.29 -19.68
CA LEU A 206 4.76 -33.05 -18.40
C LEU A 206 5.65 -34.26 -18.07
N PRO A 207 6.99 -34.11 -17.98
CA PRO A 207 7.83 -35.25 -17.68
C PRO A 207 7.65 -35.71 -16.23
N GLU A 208 7.82 -37.01 -15.98
CA GLU A 208 7.60 -37.62 -14.67
C GLU A 208 8.50 -37.01 -13.59
N PHE A 209 8.04 -37.04 -12.33
CA PHE A 209 8.73 -36.45 -11.18
C PHE A 209 8.90 -34.92 -11.25
N THR A 210 8.10 -34.23 -12.08
CA THR A 210 8.01 -32.78 -12.03
C THR A 210 7.26 -32.37 -10.77
N MET A 211 7.90 -31.60 -9.88
CA MET A 211 7.22 -31.09 -8.68
C MET A 211 6.18 -30.06 -9.11
N ILE A 212 4.89 -30.33 -8.89
CA ILE A 212 3.83 -29.34 -9.07
C ILE A 212 3.91 -28.35 -7.90
N SER A 213 4.41 -27.15 -8.16
CA SER A 213 4.65 -26.16 -7.12
C SER A 213 3.40 -25.34 -6.83
N ILE A 214 2.58 -25.04 -7.83
CA ILE A 214 1.36 -24.23 -7.69
C ILE A 214 0.28 -24.71 -8.66
N LEU A 215 -0.95 -24.73 -8.16
CA LEU A 215 -2.20 -24.84 -8.92
C LEU A 215 -3.02 -23.57 -8.71
N GLU A 216 -3.45 -22.95 -9.80
CA GLU A 216 -4.20 -21.70 -9.79
C GLU A 216 -5.49 -21.86 -10.62
N PRO A 217 -6.60 -22.28 -9.99
CA PRO A 217 -7.90 -22.27 -10.63
C PRO A 217 -8.25 -20.85 -11.10
N SER A 218 -8.78 -20.72 -12.32
CA SER A 218 -9.09 -19.40 -12.88
C SER A 218 -10.18 -18.70 -12.07
N PRO A 219 -10.01 -17.40 -11.74
CA PRO A 219 -11.06 -16.58 -11.16
C PRO A 219 -12.11 -16.12 -12.20
N HIS A 220 -11.96 -16.49 -13.48
CA HIS A 220 -12.84 -16.05 -14.57
C HIS A 220 -13.56 -17.18 -15.30
N ASP A 221 -13.09 -18.41 -15.17
CA ASP A 221 -13.66 -19.58 -15.84
C ASP A 221 -13.53 -20.83 -14.95
N PRO A 222 -14.62 -21.45 -14.49
CA PRO A 222 -14.54 -22.62 -13.61
C PRO A 222 -13.92 -23.85 -14.30
N ALA A 223 -13.83 -23.91 -15.63
CA ALA A 223 -13.16 -24.99 -16.33
C ALA A 223 -11.66 -24.77 -16.53
N ALA A 224 -11.17 -23.56 -16.26
CA ALA A 224 -9.78 -23.19 -16.50
C ALA A 224 -8.93 -23.23 -15.24
N ALA A 225 -7.66 -23.61 -15.42
CA ALA A 225 -6.65 -23.58 -14.37
C ALA A 225 -5.26 -23.39 -14.98
N TYR A 226 -4.35 -22.84 -14.17
CA TYR A 226 -2.95 -22.67 -14.49
C TYR A 226 -2.09 -23.49 -13.53
N VAL A 227 -0.96 -23.98 -14.03
CA VAL A 227 -0.05 -24.85 -13.28
C VAL A 227 1.37 -24.32 -13.42
N ALA A 228 2.07 -24.21 -12.31
CA ALA A 228 3.52 -24.10 -12.30
C ALA A 228 4.15 -25.40 -11.79
N GLY A 229 5.13 -25.90 -12.52
CA GLY A 229 5.97 -27.01 -12.12
C GLY A 229 7.45 -26.64 -12.14
N THR A 230 8.26 -27.43 -11.46
CA THR A 230 9.72 -27.27 -11.50
C THR A 230 10.46 -28.60 -11.41
N ARG A 231 11.65 -28.63 -12.02
CA ARG A 231 12.52 -29.79 -12.12
C ARG A 231 13.98 -29.45 -11.82
N TYR A 232 14.26 -28.32 -11.17
CA TYR A 232 15.64 -27.91 -10.89
C TYR A 232 16.41 -28.93 -10.01
N LYS A 233 15.69 -29.69 -9.15
CA LYS A 233 16.25 -30.80 -8.35
C LYS A 233 16.67 -32.01 -9.21
N LEU A 234 16.25 -32.05 -10.47
CA LEU A 234 16.58 -33.06 -11.48
C LEU A 234 17.49 -32.50 -12.58
N ASP A 235 18.20 -31.40 -12.30
CA ASP A 235 19.11 -30.71 -13.24
C ASP A 235 18.42 -30.24 -14.54
N ASP A 236 17.13 -29.88 -14.45
CA ASP A 236 16.35 -29.34 -15.56
C ASP A 236 15.85 -27.93 -15.21
N PRO A 237 16.51 -26.86 -15.70
CA PRO A 237 16.20 -25.48 -15.37
C PRO A 237 15.07 -24.89 -16.24
N ARG A 238 14.41 -25.68 -17.08
CA ARG A 238 13.38 -25.16 -17.99
C ARG A 238 12.15 -24.67 -17.23
N PRO A 239 11.45 -23.63 -17.72
CA PRO A 239 10.16 -23.23 -17.19
C PRO A 239 9.08 -24.25 -17.56
N PHE A 240 8.19 -24.55 -16.61
CA PHE A 240 7.04 -25.43 -16.80
C PHE A 240 5.78 -24.71 -16.33
N LEU A 241 5.11 -24.05 -17.27
CA LEU A 241 3.80 -23.45 -17.08
C LEU A 241 2.80 -24.07 -18.06
N TYR A 242 1.64 -24.45 -17.54
CA TYR A 242 0.56 -25.04 -18.34
C TYR A 242 -0.78 -24.36 -18.03
N ARG A 243 -1.65 -24.32 -19.03
CA ARG A 243 -3.03 -23.85 -18.94
C ARG A 243 -3.98 -24.93 -19.46
N THR A 244 -5.10 -25.09 -18.77
CA THR A 244 -6.28 -25.82 -19.27
C THR A 244 -7.50 -24.89 -19.29
N SER A 245 -8.52 -25.24 -20.08
CA SER A 245 -9.85 -24.60 -20.07
C SER A 245 -10.97 -25.64 -20.19
N ASP A 246 -10.70 -26.89 -19.84
CA ASP A 246 -11.62 -28.02 -19.97
C ASP A 246 -11.48 -29.02 -18.81
N TYR A 247 -11.26 -28.49 -17.59
CA TYR A 247 -11.04 -29.29 -16.39
C TYR A 247 -9.83 -30.23 -16.46
N GLY A 248 -8.83 -29.89 -17.28
CA GLY A 248 -7.59 -30.66 -17.41
C GLY A 248 -7.64 -31.77 -18.45
N ALA A 249 -8.72 -31.90 -19.22
CA ALA A 249 -8.79 -32.85 -20.33
C ALA A 249 -7.74 -32.55 -21.42
N SER A 250 -7.39 -31.28 -21.60
CA SER A 250 -6.26 -30.85 -22.44
C SER A 250 -5.47 -29.71 -21.81
N TRP A 251 -4.19 -29.62 -22.19
CA TRP A 251 -3.24 -28.66 -21.66
C TRP A 251 -2.42 -28.00 -22.75
N THR A 252 -2.17 -26.71 -22.58
CA THR A 252 -1.28 -25.92 -23.44
C THR A 252 -0.10 -25.43 -22.59
N ARG A 253 1.13 -25.65 -23.07
CA ARG A 253 2.32 -25.05 -22.45
C ARG A 253 2.35 -23.55 -22.76
N ILE A 254 2.58 -22.73 -21.74
CA ILE A 254 2.45 -21.27 -21.79
C ILE A 254 3.73 -20.61 -21.27
N THR A 255 4.87 -20.84 -21.94
CA THR A 255 6.21 -20.39 -21.49
C THR A 255 6.90 -19.42 -22.45
N ASP A 256 6.24 -19.02 -23.53
CA ASP A 256 6.83 -18.17 -24.55
C ASP A 256 7.15 -16.78 -23.98
N GLY A 257 8.41 -16.36 -24.10
CA GLY A 257 8.92 -15.12 -23.51
C GLY A 257 9.66 -15.29 -22.17
N ILE A 258 9.64 -16.49 -21.57
CA ILE A 258 10.47 -16.83 -20.41
C ILE A 258 11.74 -17.57 -20.90
N PRO A 259 12.95 -17.19 -20.45
CA PRO A 259 14.19 -17.89 -20.79
C PRO A 259 14.16 -19.39 -20.44
N ALA A 260 14.84 -20.21 -21.24
CA ALA A 260 14.83 -21.66 -21.08
C ALA A 260 15.62 -22.17 -19.86
N ASP A 261 16.36 -21.30 -19.19
CA ASP A 261 17.16 -21.54 -17.98
C ASP A 261 16.58 -20.85 -16.73
N ASP A 262 15.39 -20.25 -16.84
CA ASP A 262 14.72 -19.53 -15.75
C ASP A 262 13.46 -20.30 -15.31
N PHE A 263 13.67 -21.31 -14.47
CA PHE A 263 12.59 -22.19 -14.04
C PHE A 263 11.53 -21.43 -13.21
N THR A 264 10.29 -21.85 -13.41
CA THR A 264 9.11 -21.22 -12.79
C THR A 264 8.80 -21.83 -11.44
N ARG A 265 8.32 -21.01 -10.50
CA ARG A 265 7.98 -21.43 -9.13
C ARG A 265 6.52 -21.18 -8.80
N VAL A 266 5.94 -20.08 -9.28
CA VAL A 266 4.56 -19.66 -8.98
C VAL A 266 3.92 -19.03 -10.20
N ILE A 267 2.61 -19.25 -10.36
CA ILE A 267 1.75 -18.54 -11.31
C ILE A 267 0.47 -18.10 -10.59
N ARG A 268 0.03 -16.86 -10.83
CA ARG A 268 -1.20 -16.29 -10.29
C ARG A 268 -2.02 -15.63 -11.37
N ALA A 269 -3.35 -15.80 -11.30
CA ALA A 269 -4.27 -15.10 -12.18
C ALA A 269 -4.79 -13.83 -11.49
N ASP A 270 -4.87 -12.73 -12.24
CA ASP A 270 -5.47 -11.52 -11.70
C ASP A 270 -6.98 -11.69 -11.54
N PRO A 271 -7.56 -11.47 -10.34
CA PRO A 271 -8.99 -11.67 -10.12
C PRO A 271 -9.87 -10.59 -10.75
N ALA A 272 -9.32 -9.46 -11.18
CA ALA A 272 -10.08 -8.35 -11.75
C ALA A 272 -9.95 -8.23 -13.28
N ARG A 273 -8.91 -8.82 -13.88
CA ARG A 273 -8.70 -8.82 -15.34
C ARG A 273 -8.41 -10.22 -15.88
N ALA A 274 -9.36 -10.77 -16.64
CA ALA A 274 -9.13 -11.97 -17.43
C ALA A 274 -7.95 -11.79 -18.41
N GLY A 275 -7.15 -12.84 -18.64
CA GLY A 275 -5.94 -12.75 -19.46
C GLY A 275 -4.68 -12.32 -18.70
N LEU A 276 -4.82 -11.59 -17.59
CA LEU A 276 -3.69 -11.04 -16.85
C LEU A 276 -3.13 -12.06 -15.86
N LEU A 277 -1.89 -12.48 -16.07
CA LEU A 277 -1.19 -13.47 -15.24
C LEU A 277 0.16 -12.94 -14.76
N TYR A 278 0.57 -13.38 -13.57
CA TYR A 278 1.88 -13.11 -12.97
C TYR A 278 2.62 -14.42 -12.77
N ALA A 279 3.89 -14.50 -13.16
CA ALA A 279 4.75 -15.66 -12.92
C ALA A 279 5.99 -15.27 -12.13
N GLY A 280 6.27 -16.00 -11.05
CA GLY A 280 7.50 -15.90 -10.28
C GLY A 280 8.48 -17.01 -10.70
N THR A 281 9.73 -16.63 -10.90
CA THR A 281 10.81 -17.48 -11.40
C THR A 281 12.03 -17.42 -10.49
N GLU A 282 13.12 -18.07 -10.88
CA GLU A 282 14.39 -17.99 -10.17
C GLU A 282 15.03 -16.60 -10.25
N THR A 283 14.70 -15.80 -11.28
CA THR A 283 15.37 -14.51 -11.50
C THR A 283 14.45 -13.29 -11.42
N GLY A 284 13.15 -13.46 -11.20
CA GLY A 284 12.21 -12.36 -10.94
C GLY A 284 10.77 -12.66 -11.31
N VAL A 285 10.00 -11.61 -11.59
CA VAL A 285 8.58 -11.69 -11.98
C VAL A 285 8.41 -11.42 -13.48
N TYR A 286 7.45 -12.12 -14.09
CA TYR A 286 6.97 -11.90 -15.46
C TYR A 286 5.47 -11.63 -15.47
N LEU A 287 5.03 -10.89 -16.49
CA LEU A 287 3.64 -10.53 -16.72
C LEU A 287 3.17 -11.04 -18.08
N SER A 288 1.94 -11.53 -18.15
CA SER A 288 1.24 -11.88 -19.38
C SER A 288 -0.11 -11.15 -19.42
N PHE A 289 -0.51 -10.67 -20.59
CA PHE A 289 -1.84 -10.07 -20.82
C PHE A 289 -2.79 -10.97 -21.62
N ASP A 290 -2.36 -12.18 -22.00
CA ASP A 290 -3.01 -13.04 -22.98
C ASP A 290 -3.15 -14.52 -22.53
N ASP A 291 -3.41 -14.74 -21.24
CA ASP A 291 -3.51 -16.07 -20.61
C ASP A 291 -2.22 -16.92 -20.75
N GLY A 292 -1.06 -16.28 -20.75
CA GLY A 292 0.26 -16.91 -20.73
C GLY A 292 0.80 -17.27 -22.11
N ARG A 293 0.13 -16.86 -23.19
CA ARG A 293 0.64 -17.07 -24.54
C ARG A 293 1.92 -16.29 -24.79
N SER A 294 2.10 -15.14 -24.15
CA SER A 294 3.36 -14.41 -24.17
C SER A 294 3.66 -13.72 -22.84
N TRP A 295 4.90 -13.86 -22.39
CA TRP A 295 5.40 -13.29 -21.13
C TRP A 295 6.39 -12.17 -21.39
N ARG A 296 6.38 -11.17 -20.51
CA ARG A 296 7.32 -10.04 -20.51
C ARG A 296 7.94 -9.89 -19.12
N PRO A 297 9.25 -9.59 -19.00
CA PRO A 297 9.85 -9.30 -17.71
C PRO A 297 9.14 -8.14 -17.00
N PHE A 298 8.85 -8.31 -15.71
CA PHE A 298 8.19 -7.32 -14.87
C PHE A 298 8.96 -7.14 -13.55
N ARG A 299 10.13 -6.52 -13.65
CA ARG A 299 11.07 -6.37 -12.52
C ARG A 299 11.04 -4.98 -11.89
N MET A 300 10.84 -3.90 -12.64
CA MET A 300 10.90 -2.52 -12.11
C MET A 300 12.18 -2.31 -11.26
N ASN A 301 12.07 -2.01 -9.97
CA ASN A 301 13.17 -1.88 -9.01
C ASN A 301 13.47 -3.18 -8.21
N LEU A 302 12.75 -4.28 -8.47
CA LEU A 302 13.03 -5.59 -7.88
C LEU A 302 14.38 -6.12 -8.40
N PRO A 303 15.33 -6.49 -7.51
CA PRO A 303 16.59 -7.08 -7.93
C PRO A 303 16.37 -8.47 -8.56
N VAL A 304 17.40 -8.99 -9.22
CA VAL A 304 17.41 -10.42 -9.62
C VAL A 304 17.38 -11.27 -8.35
N VAL A 305 16.27 -11.96 -8.13
CA VAL A 305 16.01 -12.74 -6.92
C VAL A 305 15.01 -13.86 -7.19
N PRO A 306 15.13 -15.02 -6.52
CA PRO A 306 14.11 -16.06 -6.59
C PRO A 306 12.79 -15.58 -5.98
N VAL A 307 11.70 -15.74 -6.75
CA VAL A 307 10.33 -15.43 -6.32
C VAL A 307 9.63 -16.75 -5.99
N ARG A 308 9.35 -16.96 -4.70
CA ARG A 308 8.80 -18.22 -4.19
C ARG A 308 7.29 -18.24 -4.18
N ASP A 309 6.66 -17.09 -3.98
CA ASP A 309 5.20 -16.96 -4.01
C ASP A 309 4.76 -15.54 -4.42
N LEU A 310 3.53 -15.44 -4.90
CA LEU A 310 2.85 -14.22 -5.32
C LEU A 310 1.42 -14.23 -4.78
N VAL A 311 0.91 -13.09 -4.33
CA VAL A 311 -0.50 -12.94 -3.96
C VAL A 311 -1.02 -11.59 -4.45
N VAL A 312 -2.17 -11.60 -5.12
CA VAL A 312 -2.90 -10.36 -5.45
C VAL A 312 -3.86 -10.02 -4.31
N LYS A 313 -3.68 -8.86 -3.68
CA LYS A 313 -4.52 -8.43 -2.55
C LYS A 313 -4.73 -6.93 -2.58
N GLY A 314 -5.97 -6.49 -2.40
CA GLY A 314 -6.27 -5.07 -2.16
C GLY A 314 -6.02 -4.11 -3.33
N GLY A 315 -5.68 -4.60 -4.52
CA GLY A 315 -5.22 -3.75 -5.63
C GLY A 315 -3.72 -3.80 -5.85
N ASP A 316 -2.99 -4.61 -5.08
CA ASP A 316 -1.54 -4.73 -5.11
C ASP A 316 -1.10 -6.17 -5.41
N LEU A 317 0.15 -6.33 -5.84
CA LEU A 317 0.81 -7.62 -6.00
C LEU A 317 1.91 -7.77 -4.93
N VAL A 318 1.70 -8.69 -3.98
CA VAL A 318 2.67 -9.04 -2.94
C VAL A 318 3.59 -10.12 -3.47
N VAL A 319 4.90 -9.90 -3.35
CA VAL A 319 5.97 -10.75 -3.89
C VAL A 319 6.80 -11.30 -2.74
N ALA A 320 6.77 -12.61 -2.54
CA ALA A 320 7.61 -13.30 -1.56
C ALA A 320 8.91 -13.76 -2.23
N THR A 321 10.04 -13.21 -1.77
CA THR A 321 11.36 -13.51 -2.33
C THR A 321 12.16 -14.44 -1.42
N HIS A 322 13.17 -15.11 -1.98
CA HIS A 322 14.15 -15.83 -1.18
C HIS A 322 15.37 -14.92 -0.92
N GLY A 323 15.49 -14.40 0.30
CA GLY A 323 16.64 -13.61 0.75
C GLY A 323 16.56 -12.10 0.49
N ARG A 324 15.41 -11.55 0.06
CA ARG A 324 15.20 -10.10 -0.16
C ARG A 324 13.85 -9.58 0.37
N SER A 325 13.32 -10.18 1.44
CA SER A 325 12.07 -9.77 2.11
C SER A 325 10.82 -9.86 1.21
N PHE A 326 9.71 -9.25 1.67
CA PHE A 326 8.52 -9.04 0.86
C PHE A 326 8.63 -7.74 0.07
N TRP A 327 8.18 -7.78 -1.19
CA TRP A 327 8.00 -6.60 -2.01
C TRP A 327 6.52 -6.44 -2.33
N ILE A 328 6.04 -5.21 -2.42
CA ILE A 328 4.67 -4.92 -2.82
C ILE A 328 4.76 -4.03 -4.05
N PHE A 329 4.20 -4.50 -5.16
CA PHE A 329 3.90 -3.64 -6.29
C PHE A 329 2.55 -3.00 -6.01
N ASP A 330 2.59 -1.74 -5.57
CA ASP A 330 1.41 -0.91 -5.40
C ASP A 330 0.75 -0.60 -6.75
N ASP A 331 -0.54 -0.27 -6.74
CA ASP A 331 -1.24 0.31 -7.89
C ASP A 331 -1.38 -0.62 -9.11
N LEU A 332 -1.67 -1.91 -8.87
CA LEU A 332 -1.91 -2.90 -9.92
C LEU A 332 -3.08 -2.50 -10.85
N HIS A 333 -3.96 -1.59 -10.40
CA HIS A 333 -5.00 -0.96 -11.22
C HIS A 333 -4.46 -0.28 -12.49
N VAL A 334 -3.22 0.23 -12.48
CA VAL A 334 -2.57 0.80 -13.67
C VAL A 334 -2.30 -0.31 -14.69
N VAL A 335 -1.64 -1.39 -14.26
CA VAL A 335 -1.33 -2.56 -15.10
C VAL A 335 -2.60 -3.16 -15.70
N ARG A 336 -3.66 -3.28 -14.90
CA ARG A 336 -4.97 -3.78 -15.34
C ARG A 336 -5.60 -2.93 -16.45
N GLN A 337 -5.31 -1.64 -16.53
CA GLN A 337 -5.86 -0.75 -17.55
C GLN A 337 -5.02 -0.69 -18.83
N ILE A 338 -3.80 -1.23 -18.85
CA ILE A 338 -2.94 -1.20 -20.05
C ILE A 338 -3.52 -2.08 -21.15
N THR A 339 -3.86 -1.45 -22.28
CA THR A 339 -4.29 -2.10 -23.53
C THR A 339 -3.64 -1.41 -24.73
N ASP A 340 -3.72 -2.02 -25.90
CA ASP A 340 -3.21 -1.42 -27.14
C ASP A 340 -3.92 -0.08 -27.45
N GLU A 341 -5.20 0.04 -27.11
CA GLU A 341 -5.96 1.29 -27.25
C GLU A 341 -5.46 2.39 -26.31
N VAL A 342 -5.08 2.04 -25.09
CA VAL A 342 -4.50 3.01 -24.14
C VAL A 342 -3.15 3.52 -24.62
N VAL A 343 -2.29 2.62 -25.13
CA VAL A 343 -1.00 3.02 -25.69
C VAL A 343 -1.20 3.87 -26.96
N ALA A 344 -2.19 3.55 -27.78
CA ALA A 344 -2.50 4.28 -29.00
C ALA A 344 -3.22 5.63 -28.78
N SER A 345 -3.76 5.91 -27.59
CA SER A 345 -4.57 7.11 -27.35
C SER A 345 -3.75 8.41 -27.31
N GLY A 346 -2.43 8.32 -27.23
CA GLY A 346 -1.51 9.47 -27.13
C GLY A 346 -1.46 10.10 -25.73
N VAL A 347 -2.63 10.30 -25.11
CA VAL A 347 -2.77 10.72 -23.71
C VAL A 347 -3.79 9.83 -23.02
N HIS A 348 -3.45 9.32 -21.84
CA HIS A 348 -4.38 8.53 -21.03
C HIS A 348 -4.25 8.86 -19.54
N LEU A 349 -5.34 9.34 -18.94
CA LEU A 349 -5.47 9.42 -17.48
C LEU A 349 -6.04 8.11 -16.95
N PHE A 350 -5.24 7.36 -16.19
CA PHE A 350 -5.67 6.10 -15.58
C PHE A 350 -6.69 6.39 -14.50
N ARG A 351 -7.71 5.52 -14.37
CA ARG A 351 -8.64 5.60 -13.23
C ARG A 351 -7.87 5.21 -11.96
N PRO A 352 -7.75 6.10 -10.95
CA PRO A 352 -7.09 5.77 -9.69
C PRO A 352 -7.87 4.70 -8.91
N ASP A 353 -7.18 3.94 -8.06
CA ASP A 353 -7.84 3.11 -7.04
C ASP A 353 -8.34 3.98 -5.88
N ARG A 354 -9.18 3.40 -5.01
CA ARG A 354 -9.62 4.05 -3.78
C ARG A 354 -8.41 4.43 -2.92
N THR A 355 -8.41 5.66 -2.42
CA THR A 355 -7.36 6.17 -1.55
C THR A 355 -7.85 6.16 -0.11
N VAL A 356 -7.14 5.47 0.78
CA VAL A 356 -7.43 5.52 2.22
C VAL A 356 -6.89 6.83 2.79
N ARG A 357 -7.76 7.62 3.43
CA ARG A 357 -7.34 8.73 4.30
C ARG A 357 -6.62 8.15 5.51
N PHE A 358 -5.30 8.08 5.42
CA PHE A 358 -4.44 7.43 6.40
C PHE A 358 -3.52 8.47 7.04
N ARG A 359 -3.50 8.52 8.36
CA ARG A 359 -2.61 9.42 9.12
C ARG A 359 -1.33 8.70 9.49
N GLU A 360 -0.21 9.24 9.03
CA GLU A 360 1.12 8.77 9.39
C GLU A 360 1.90 9.84 10.15
N GLY A 361 2.86 9.41 10.99
CA GLY A 361 3.77 10.28 11.71
C GLY A 361 3.19 11.03 12.90
N VAL A 362 1.90 10.85 13.21
CA VAL A 362 1.25 11.47 14.39
C VAL A 362 1.90 10.99 15.69
N VAL A 363 2.20 9.68 15.76
CA VAL A 363 2.90 9.04 16.87
C VAL A 363 4.27 8.58 16.38
N ARG A 364 5.30 8.75 17.20
CA ARG A 364 6.64 8.23 16.91
C ARG A 364 6.74 6.77 17.35
N SER A 365 7.40 5.94 16.54
CA SER A 365 7.72 4.57 16.92
C SER A 365 8.53 4.52 18.23
N PRO A 366 8.23 3.58 19.17
CA PRO A 366 8.89 3.49 20.47
C PRO A 366 10.40 3.23 20.41
N LEU A 367 10.89 2.57 19.35
CA LEU A 367 12.32 2.26 19.15
C LEU A 367 13.00 3.21 18.16
N ARG A 368 12.31 4.25 17.68
CA ARG A 368 12.89 5.23 16.75
C ARG A 368 13.84 6.18 17.50
N GLY A 369 15.00 5.66 17.88
CA GLY A 369 16.24 6.43 17.84
C GLY A 369 16.65 6.72 16.39
N GLU A 370 17.91 7.09 16.15
CA GLU A 370 18.49 7.21 14.80
C GLU A 370 18.65 5.82 14.14
N SER A 371 17.56 5.13 13.80
CA SER A 371 17.67 3.99 12.88
C SER A 371 18.22 4.52 11.56
N PRO A 372 19.34 3.97 11.04
CA PRO A 372 19.94 4.47 9.80
C PRO A 372 18.91 4.42 8.66
N PRO A 373 18.91 5.41 7.75
CA PRO A 373 18.19 5.30 6.48
C PRO A 373 18.54 3.96 5.80
N GLY A 374 17.51 3.17 5.43
CA GLY A 374 17.66 1.88 4.75
C GLY A 374 17.54 0.62 5.62
N ALA A 375 17.33 0.75 6.94
CA ALA A 375 17.12 -0.40 7.84
C ALA A 375 15.63 -0.73 8.11
N VAL A 376 14.68 -0.01 7.48
CA VAL A 376 13.23 -0.14 7.70
C VAL A 376 12.50 -0.23 6.36
N GLY A 377 11.31 -0.83 6.34
CA GLY A 377 10.44 -0.85 5.18
C GLY A 377 9.82 0.53 4.92
N GLU A 378 9.60 0.84 3.65
CA GLU A 378 9.00 2.10 3.21
C GLU A 378 7.48 1.99 3.16
N ASN A 379 6.79 3.06 3.57
CA ASN A 379 5.36 3.20 3.32
C ASN A 379 5.11 3.53 1.84
N PRO A 380 3.98 3.08 1.25
CA PRO A 380 3.51 3.69 0.01
C PRO A 380 3.25 5.19 0.22
N PRO A 381 3.52 6.06 -0.77
CA PRO A 381 3.31 7.50 -0.61
C PRO A 381 1.89 7.85 -0.19
N SER A 382 1.81 8.80 0.74
CA SER A 382 0.56 9.29 1.31
C SER A 382 -0.20 10.19 0.36
N GLY A 383 -1.51 10.01 0.32
CA GLY A 383 -2.42 10.74 -0.57
C GLY A 383 -2.83 9.94 -1.80
N LEU A 384 -3.44 10.64 -2.75
CA LEU A 384 -3.96 10.11 -3.99
C LEU A 384 -2.85 10.01 -5.02
N ARG A 385 -2.58 8.78 -5.49
CA ARG A 385 -1.62 8.51 -6.55
C ARG A 385 -2.31 8.56 -7.91
N VAL A 386 -1.98 9.57 -8.70
CA VAL A 386 -2.51 9.79 -10.05
C VAL A 386 -1.48 9.32 -11.06
N HIS A 387 -1.89 8.43 -11.95
CA HIS A 387 -1.06 7.94 -13.05
C HIS A 387 -1.63 8.41 -14.39
N TYR A 388 -0.76 8.80 -15.30
CA TYR A 388 -1.15 9.14 -16.67
C TYR A 388 -0.02 8.80 -17.65
N TYR A 389 -0.42 8.45 -18.87
CA TYR A 389 0.48 8.15 -19.98
C TYR A 389 0.48 9.29 -20.98
N LEU A 390 1.67 9.70 -21.42
CA LEU A 390 1.91 10.64 -22.50
C LEU A 390 2.77 9.92 -23.56
N ALA A 391 2.31 9.80 -24.80
CA ALA A 391 3.07 9.10 -25.84
C ALA A 391 4.34 9.85 -26.24
N GLU A 392 4.33 11.17 -26.14
CA GLU A 392 5.43 12.07 -26.43
C GLU A 392 5.51 13.15 -25.34
N GLU A 393 6.67 13.77 -25.21
CA GLU A 393 6.87 14.93 -24.34
C GLU A 393 5.98 16.09 -24.84
N PRO A 394 5.11 16.66 -23.98
CA PRO A 394 4.18 17.70 -24.40
C PRO A 394 4.92 19.02 -24.62
N SER A 395 4.60 19.71 -25.72
CA SER A 395 5.21 21.01 -26.06
C SER A 395 4.66 22.19 -25.24
N GLY A 396 3.73 21.95 -24.33
CA GLY A 396 3.03 22.97 -23.56
C GLY A 396 2.71 22.48 -22.16
N GLU A 397 2.16 23.36 -21.35
CA GLU A 397 1.86 23.11 -19.94
C GLU A 397 0.92 21.91 -19.75
N VAL A 398 1.26 21.06 -18.78
CA VAL A 398 0.40 19.98 -18.28
C VAL A 398 -0.13 20.40 -16.92
N THR A 399 -1.44 20.30 -16.74
CA THR A 399 -2.06 20.61 -15.45
C THR A 399 -2.86 19.45 -14.90
N LEU A 400 -2.85 19.33 -13.58
CA LEU A 400 -3.72 18.45 -12.81
C LEU A 400 -4.60 19.29 -11.90
N GLU A 401 -5.90 19.14 -12.02
CA GLU A 401 -6.89 19.83 -11.21
C GLU A 401 -7.67 18.82 -10.38
N PHE A 402 -7.73 19.04 -9.06
CA PHE A 402 -8.49 18.23 -8.12
C PHE A 402 -9.75 18.98 -7.74
N ARG A 403 -10.89 18.29 -7.82
CA ARG A 403 -12.22 18.90 -7.66
C ARG A 403 -13.08 18.11 -6.69
N GLU A 404 -13.96 18.83 -6.01
CA GLU A 404 -15.08 18.22 -5.31
C GLU A 404 -16.09 17.62 -6.30
N ALA A 405 -16.98 16.74 -5.81
CA ALA A 405 -18.05 16.14 -6.63
C ALA A 405 -18.97 17.17 -7.33
N GLY A 406 -19.06 18.40 -6.80
CA GLY A 406 -19.82 19.50 -7.41
C GLY A 406 -19.09 20.25 -8.55
N GLY A 407 -17.84 19.90 -8.83
CA GLY A 407 -17.00 20.56 -9.84
C GLY A 407 -16.19 21.75 -9.31
N THR A 408 -16.34 22.12 -8.04
CA THR A 408 -15.52 23.14 -7.38
C THR A 408 -14.06 22.69 -7.35
N VAL A 409 -13.16 23.53 -7.85
CA VAL A 409 -11.71 23.28 -7.83
C VAL A 409 -11.19 23.43 -6.41
N ILE A 410 -10.50 22.39 -5.93
CA ILE A 410 -9.78 22.40 -4.66
C ILE A 410 -8.38 22.97 -4.88
N GLN A 411 -7.64 22.40 -5.83
CA GLN A 411 -6.26 22.77 -6.11
C GLN A 411 -5.85 22.39 -7.53
N THR A 412 -5.01 23.22 -8.14
CA THR A 412 -4.42 22.99 -9.46
C THR A 412 -2.90 22.94 -9.34
N PHE A 413 -2.30 21.97 -10.00
CA PHE A 413 -0.86 21.79 -10.13
C PHE A 413 -0.46 21.90 -11.61
N SER A 414 0.76 22.39 -11.85
CA SER A 414 1.28 22.65 -13.19
C SER A 414 2.67 22.05 -13.36
N SER A 415 3.01 21.66 -14.60
CA SER A 415 4.37 21.32 -15.01
C SER A 415 5.31 22.52 -15.10
N ALA A 416 4.78 23.74 -15.04
CA ALA A 416 5.51 25.01 -15.00
C ALA A 416 4.96 25.88 -13.85
N PRO A 417 5.19 25.48 -12.57
CA PRO A 417 4.63 26.18 -11.43
C PRO A 417 5.15 27.62 -11.35
N GLU A 418 4.27 28.57 -10.97
CA GLU A 418 4.65 29.97 -10.76
C GLU A 418 5.56 30.17 -9.53
N GLU A 419 5.47 29.27 -8.55
CA GLU A 419 6.29 29.26 -7.33
C GLU A 419 7.25 28.06 -7.37
N GLU A 420 8.55 28.31 -7.20
CA GLU A 420 9.61 27.28 -7.27
C GLU A 420 9.43 26.15 -6.23
N ASP A 421 8.78 26.44 -5.09
CA ASP A 421 8.60 25.48 -3.99
C ASP A 421 7.39 24.55 -4.18
N ARG A 422 6.56 24.75 -5.21
CA ARG A 422 5.41 23.86 -5.48
C ARG A 422 5.85 22.60 -6.23
N ALA A 423 5.27 21.46 -5.85
CA ALA A 423 5.47 20.21 -6.57
C ALA A 423 5.02 20.34 -8.04
N GLY A 424 5.98 20.28 -8.96
CA GLY A 424 5.71 20.29 -10.40
C GLY A 424 5.02 19.01 -10.86
N VAL A 425 4.08 19.12 -11.78
CA VAL A 425 3.45 17.98 -12.46
C VAL A 425 4.45 17.41 -13.47
N PRO A 426 4.81 16.11 -13.40
CA PRO A 426 5.69 15.51 -14.41
C PRO A 426 5.12 15.62 -15.83
N ALA A 427 5.98 15.90 -16.80
CA ALA A 427 5.56 16.08 -18.19
C ALA A 427 6.47 15.28 -19.12
N GLU A 428 6.84 14.06 -18.73
CA GLU A 428 7.78 13.23 -19.49
C GLU A 428 7.04 12.34 -20.49
N ALA A 429 7.71 11.95 -21.58
CA ALA A 429 7.20 10.89 -22.43
C ALA A 429 7.16 9.54 -21.66
N GLY A 430 6.04 8.83 -21.75
CA GLY A 430 5.81 7.56 -21.06
C GLY A 430 4.81 7.67 -19.90
N LEU A 431 4.95 6.75 -18.94
CA LEU A 431 4.12 6.71 -17.74
C LEU A 431 4.62 7.75 -16.72
N ASN A 432 3.74 8.65 -16.31
CA ASN A 432 3.99 9.67 -15.30
C ASN A 432 3.15 9.38 -14.06
N ARG A 433 3.63 9.87 -12.91
CA ARG A 433 2.98 9.74 -11.61
C ARG A 433 3.03 11.05 -10.85
N PHE A 434 1.89 11.46 -10.31
CA PHE A 434 1.77 12.58 -9.39
C PHE A 434 1.08 12.12 -8.11
N VAL A 435 1.49 12.63 -6.95
CA VAL A 435 0.85 12.32 -5.66
C VAL A 435 0.27 13.60 -5.10
N TRP A 436 -1.06 13.69 -5.06
CA TRP A 436 -1.74 14.73 -4.31
C TRP A 436 -1.87 14.27 -2.87
N ASP A 437 -1.34 15.04 -1.93
CA ASP A 437 -1.40 14.78 -0.48
C ASP A 437 -2.84 14.82 0.09
N THR A 438 -3.84 15.06 -0.76
CA THR A 438 -5.27 15.17 -0.42
C THR A 438 -5.59 16.34 0.49
N ARG A 439 -4.72 17.36 0.57
CA ARG A 439 -4.98 18.58 1.33
C ARG A 439 -5.67 19.63 0.47
N TYR A 440 -6.54 20.39 1.11
CA TYR A 440 -7.00 21.67 0.59
C TYR A 440 -5.86 22.69 0.69
N PRO A 441 -5.91 23.81 -0.05
CA PRO A 441 -4.90 24.86 0.06
C PRO A 441 -4.73 25.36 1.50
N GLY A 442 -3.49 25.62 1.89
CA GLY A 442 -3.17 26.29 3.15
C GLY A 442 -3.74 27.71 3.22
N PRO A 443 -3.60 28.38 4.39
CA PRO A 443 -3.90 29.80 4.46
C PRO A 443 -2.92 30.60 3.59
N LEU A 444 -3.30 31.82 3.21
CA LEU A 444 -2.40 32.77 2.54
C LEU A 444 -1.07 32.88 3.29
N GLU A 445 0.07 32.81 2.63
CA GLU A 445 1.37 33.00 3.29
C GLU A 445 1.80 34.47 3.32
N ILE A 446 2.56 34.86 4.34
CA ILE A 446 3.19 36.17 4.43
C ILE A 446 4.67 36.02 4.03
N PRO A 447 5.13 36.69 2.97
CA PRO A 447 6.52 36.61 2.53
C PRO A 447 7.52 36.90 3.65
N GLY A 448 8.45 35.97 3.86
CA GLY A 448 9.53 36.07 4.86
C GLY A 448 9.07 35.94 6.32
N ALA A 449 7.81 35.62 6.58
CA ALA A 449 7.36 35.33 7.94
C ALA A 449 7.87 33.97 8.42
N ILE A 450 8.24 33.88 9.69
CA ILE A 450 8.65 32.62 10.33
C ILE A 450 7.48 32.09 11.13
N TYR A 451 6.97 30.93 10.72
CA TYR A 451 5.88 30.25 11.39
C TYR A 451 6.39 29.26 12.45
N ARG A 452 5.62 29.09 13.53
CA ARG A 452 5.99 28.17 14.61
C ARG A 452 5.69 26.72 14.23
N ARG A 453 6.75 25.93 14.04
CA ARG A 453 6.81 24.45 14.08
C ARG A 453 5.99 23.68 13.05
N TYR A 454 5.09 24.32 12.31
CA TYR A 454 4.25 23.70 11.28
C TYR A 454 4.09 24.67 10.12
N ASP A 455 4.35 24.20 8.92
CA ASP A 455 4.07 24.94 7.69
C ASP A 455 2.55 25.17 7.57
N PRO A 456 2.12 26.32 7.01
CA PRO A 456 0.71 26.63 6.83
C PRO A 456 0.07 25.68 5.80
N THR A 457 -0.33 24.48 6.23
CA THR A 457 -1.04 23.49 5.39
C THR A 457 -2.55 23.61 5.54
N GLY A 458 -3.30 23.29 4.48
CA GLY A 458 -4.76 23.20 4.55
C GLY A 458 -5.25 21.82 5.00
N PRO A 459 -6.52 21.69 5.38
CA PRO A 459 -7.05 20.46 5.95
C PRO A 459 -7.08 19.33 4.91
N LEU A 460 -6.83 18.11 5.37
CA LEU A 460 -7.06 16.93 4.54
C LEU A 460 -8.54 16.83 4.10
N ALA A 461 -8.76 16.34 2.90
CA ALA A 461 -10.07 16.11 2.30
C ALA A 461 -10.85 15.00 3.03
N PRO A 462 -12.13 15.21 3.37
CA PRO A 462 -12.93 14.19 4.06
C PRO A 462 -13.18 12.98 3.14
N PRO A 463 -13.41 11.77 3.70
CA PRO A 463 -13.78 10.61 2.89
C PRO A 463 -15.02 10.90 2.03
N GLY A 464 -14.92 10.73 0.72
CA GLY A 464 -15.95 11.11 -0.24
C GLY A 464 -15.54 10.93 -1.71
N SER A 465 -16.40 11.42 -2.60
CA SER A 465 -16.16 11.40 -4.05
C SER A 465 -15.57 12.72 -4.52
N TYR A 466 -14.55 12.61 -5.37
CA TYR A 466 -13.79 13.71 -5.97
C TYR A 466 -13.58 13.44 -7.47
N GLU A 467 -13.04 14.41 -8.19
CA GLU A 467 -12.62 14.26 -9.58
C GLU A 467 -11.18 14.76 -9.73
N VAL A 468 -10.39 14.05 -10.54
CA VAL A 468 -9.11 14.55 -11.05
C VAL A 468 -9.24 14.83 -12.55
N ALA A 469 -8.74 15.99 -12.98
CA ALA A 469 -8.74 16.42 -14.36
C ALA A 469 -7.30 16.68 -14.83
N LEU A 470 -6.86 15.94 -15.85
CA LEU A 470 -5.58 16.13 -16.54
C LEU A 470 -5.81 16.96 -17.80
N THR A 471 -5.11 18.08 -17.95
CA THR A 471 -5.15 18.88 -19.19
C THR A 471 -3.79 18.85 -19.89
N VAL A 472 -3.78 18.44 -21.15
CA VAL A 472 -2.58 18.37 -22.02
C VAL A 472 -2.93 18.95 -23.39
N GLY A 473 -2.18 19.95 -23.86
CA GLY A 473 -2.40 20.55 -25.18
C GLY A 473 -3.83 21.08 -25.38
N GLY A 474 -4.42 21.65 -24.32
CA GLY A 474 -5.79 22.19 -24.32
C GLY A 474 -6.91 21.15 -24.27
N ARG A 475 -6.60 19.85 -24.15
CA ARG A 475 -7.58 18.77 -23.98
C ARG A 475 -7.61 18.28 -22.54
N THR A 476 -8.80 18.20 -21.96
CA THR A 476 -9.00 17.76 -20.58
C THR A 476 -9.55 16.34 -20.52
N HIS A 477 -8.94 15.50 -19.69
CA HIS A 477 -9.35 14.13 -19.38
C HIS A 477 -9.70 14.05 -17.90
N THR A 478 -10.91 13.59 -17.56
CA THR A 478 -11.33 13.49 -16.15
C THR A 478 -11.50 12.05 -15.69
N ARG A 479 -11.27 11.81 -14.40
CA ARG A 479 -11.54 10.54 -13.72
C ARG A 479 -12.16 10.77 -12.34
N PRO A 480 -13.17 9.98 -11.95
CA PRO A 480 -13.67 9.99 -10.59
C PRO A 480 -12.62 9.40 -9.65
N VAL A 481 -12.60 9.92 -8.43
CA VAL A 481 -11.73 9.52 -7.33
C VAL A 481 -12.58 9.26 -6.10
N GLU A 482 -12.21 8.26 -5.32
CA GLU A 482 -12.85 7.98 -4.04
C GLU A 482 -11.79 7.99 -2.93
N ILE A 483 -12.01 8.85 -1.93
CA ILE A 483 -11.26 8.83 -0.67
C ILE A 483 -12.12 8.09 0.35
N VAL A 484 -11.59 7.02 0.94
CA VAL A 484 -12.28 6.20 1.95
C VAL A 484 -11.67 6.41 3.32
N LYS A 485 -12.46 6.21 4.37
CA LYS A 485 -11.95 6.28 5.75
C LYS A 485 -10.97 5.15 6.03
N ASP A 486 -10.04 5.37 6.94
CA ASP A 486 -9.28 4.28 7.56
C ASP A 486 -10.28 3.30 8.23
N PRO A 487 -10.27 2.01 7.86
CA PRO A 487 -11.22 1.03 8.36
C PRO A 487 -11.09 0.76 9.87
N ARG A 488 -10.00 1.20 10.51
CA ARG A 488 -9.79 1.11 11.97
C ARG A 488 -10.60 2.15 12.75
N LEU A 489 -11.15 3.17 12.07
CA LEU A 489 -11.83 4.29 12.71
C LEU A 489 -13.36 4.09 12.77
N GLU A 490 -13.93 4.50 13.91
CA GLU A 490 -15.38 4.52 14.13
C GLU A 490 -16.03 5.87 13.73
N THR A 491 -15.23 6.88 13.37
CA THR A 491 -15.73 8.19 12.96
C THR A 491 -16.73 8.08 11.81
N THR A 492 -17.87 8.74 11.99
CA THR A 492 -18.95 8.79 11.00
C THR A 492 -18.64 9.81 9.90
N ARG A 493 -19.31 9.70 8.75
CA ARG A 493 -19.19 10.70 7.68
C ARG A 493 -19.44 12.14 8.17
N ALA A 494 -20.51 12.33 8.96
CA ALA A 494 -20.82 13.63 9.55
C ALA A 494 -19.70 14.16 10.45
N GLY A 495 -19.02 13.27 11.19
CA GLY A 495 -17.87 13.67 12.02
C GLY A 495 -16.65 14.12 11.22
N PHE A 496 -16.39 13.50 10.06
CA PHE A 496 -15.36 13.97 9.13
C PHE A 496 -15.72 15.32 8.51
N ASP A 497 -16.99 15.50 8.12
CA ASP A 497 -17.47 16.76 7.56
C ASP A 497 -17.36 17.88 8.61
N GLU A 498 -17.77 17.63 9.86
CA GLU A 498 -17.64 18.59 10.98
C GLU A 498 -16.17 18.98 11.25
N LEU A 499 -15.26 18.00 11.32
CA LEU A 499 -13.82 18.26 11.46
C LEU A 499 -13.29 19.12 10.32
N HIS A 500 -13.66 18.78 9.08
CA HIS A 500 -13.21 19.50 7.90
C HIS A 500 -13.73 20.94 7.90
N GLU A 501 -15.02 21.16 8.14
CA GLU A 501 -15.63 22.49 8.23
C GLU A 501 -14.97 23.37 9.32
N PHE A 502 -14.69 22.80 10.50
CA PHE A 502 -14.00 23.51 11.57
C PHE A 502 -12.58 23.91 11.15
N LEU A 503 -11.81 22.99 10.58
CA LEU A 503 -10.44 23.28 10.16
C LEU A 503 -10.38 24.29 9.00
N ILE A 504 -11.34 24.23 8.06
CA ILE A 504 -11.50 25.26 7.02
C ILE A 504 -11.78 26.63 7.66
N ALA A 505 -12.68 26.71 8.63
CA ALA A 505 -12.98 27.97 9.32
C ALA A 505 -11.76 28.55 10.05
N VAL A 506 -10.94 27.70 10.69
CA VAL A 506 -9.68 28.14 11.32
C VAL A 506 -8.67 28.61 10.27
N ARG A 507 -8.51 27.89 9.15
CA ARG A 507 -7.63 28.25 8.02
C ARG A 507 -8.03 29.58 7.39
N ASP A 508 -9.32 29.81 7.20
CA ASP A 508 -9.85 31.05 6.62
C ASP A 508 -9.62 32.24 7.58
N GLU A 509 -9.73 32.03 8.90
CA GLU A 509 -9.42 33.05 9.91
C GLU A 509 -7.91 33.41 9.93
N ILE A 510 -7.03 32.43 9.72
CA ILE A 510 -5.59 32.66 9.55
C ILE A 510 -5.33 33.49 8.29
N THR A 511 -5.99 33.16 7.18
CA THR A 511 -5.91 33.92 5.92
C THR A 511 -6.33 35.38 6.12
N SER A 512 -7.50 35.61 6.72
CA SER A 512 -8.01 36.94 7.06
C SER A 512 -7.03 37.74 7.96
N THR A 513 -6.39 37.05 8.91
CA THR A 513 -5.33 37.64 9.73
C THR A 513 -4.12 38.06 8.88
N HIS A 514 -3.70 37.22 7.93
CA HIS A 514 -2.56 37.47 7.07
C HIS A 514 -2.80 38.59 6.05
N GLU A 515 -3.99 38.66 5.44
CA GLU A 515 -4.39 39.76 4.56
C GLU A 515 -4.30 41.11 5.29
N THR A 516 -4.79 41.16 6.54
CA THR A 516 -4.70 42.36 7.38
C THR A 516 -3.24 42.76 7.64
N VAL A 517 -2.37 41.80 7.92
CA VAL A 517 -0.93 42.05 8.14
C VAL A 517 -0.26 42.57 6.87
N LEU A 518 -0.58 42.01 5.70
CA LEU A 518 -0.03 42.45 4.43
C LEU A 518 -0.44 43.90 4.12
N GLU A 519 -1.71 44.24 4.32
CA GLU A 519 -2.19 45.62 4.15
C GLU A 519 -1.52 46.59 5.14
N ILE A 520 -1.34 46.18 6.41
CA ILE A 520 -0.58 46.96 7.39
C ILE A 520 0.86 47.22 6.91
N ARG A 521 1.54 46.19 6.38
CA ARG A 521 2.92 46.29 5.91
C ARG A 521 3.03 47.22 4.69
N GLU A 522 2.10 47.12 3.76
CA GLU A 522 2.04 47.97 2.56
C GLU A 522 1.82 49.44 2.92
N LEU A 523 0.82 49.73 3.78
CA LEU A 523 0.55 51.09 4.26
C LEU A 523 1.75 51.66 5.02
N ARG A 524 2.35 50.86 5.90
CA ARG A 524 3.54 51.29 6.66
C ARG A 524 4.71 51.60 5.74
N ALA A 525 4.96 50.77 4.73
CA ALA A 525 6.00 51.01 3.73
C ALA A 525 5.76 52.32 2.99
N SER A 526 4.54 52.53 2.50
CA SER A 526 4.15 53.74 1.75
C SER A 526 4.33 55.02 2.57
N VAL A 527 3.86 55.04 3.83
CA VAL A 527 4.01 56.20 4.72
C VAL A 527 5.48 56.46 5.07
N ARG A 528 6.28 55.41 5.31
CA ARG A 528 7.72 55.55 5.55
C ARG A 528 8.43 56.15 4.34
N GLU A 529 8.11 55.69 3.15
CA GLU A 529 8.70 56.19 1.90
C GLU A 529 8.39 57.69 1.69
N ALA A 530 7.19 58.13 2.04
CA ALA A 530 6.81 59.54 1.99
C ALA A 530 7.55 60.37 3.06
N LEU A 531 7.68 59.84 4.28
CA LEU A 531 8.36 60.48 5.40
C LEU A 531 9.87 60.65 5.14
N GLU A 532 10.53 59.61 4.67
CA GLU A 532 11.97 59.57 4.36
C GLU A 532 12.29 60.35 3.07
N GLY A 533 11.41 60.27 2.07
CA GLY A 533 11.53 61.02 0.81
C GLY A 533 11.24 62.51 0.91
N GLY A 534 10.90 63.02 2.11
CA GLY A 534 10.62 64.45 2.32
C GLY A 534 9.38 64.97 1.58
N ARG A 535 8.45 64.07 1.21
CA ARG A 535 7.22 64.39 0.45
C ARG A 535 6.10 64.93 1.32
N LEU A 536 6.21 64.79 2.65
CA LEU A 536 5.22 65.23 3.63
C LEU A 536 5.42 66.70 4.03
N ALA A 537 4.32 67.43 4.26
CA ALA A 537 4.42 68.76 4.86
C ALA A 537 4.95 68.68 6.30
N ALA A 538 5.62 69.72 6.79
CA ALA A 538 6.25 69.71 8.12
C ALA A 538 5.26 69.41 9.27
N GLY A 539 3.99 69.81 9.12
CA GLY A 539 2.93 69.53 10.09
C GLY A 539 2.42 68.09 10.08
N ASP A 540 2.65 67.33 9.01
CA ASP A 540 2.11 65.98 8.80
C ASP A 540 3.09 64.88 9.23
N ARG A 541 4.37 65.23 9.48
CA ARG A 541 5.41 64.24 9.83
C ARG A 541 5.13 63.53 11.16
N ALA A 542 4.67 64.25 12.18
CA ALA A 542 4.35 63.66 13.48
C ALA A 542 3.13 62.72 13.39
N ASP A 543 2.14 63.07 12.56
CA ASP A 543 0.98 62.22 12.30
C ASP A 543 1.39 60.95 11.53
N ALA A 544 2.31 61.06 10.57
CA ALA A 544 2.87 59.92 9.84
C ALA A 544 3.61 58.92 10.77
N GLU A 545 4.48 59.43 11.64
CA GLU A 545 5.19 58.61 12.64
C GLU A 545 4.20 57.92 13.57
N LYS A 546 3.17 58.63 14.05
CA LYS A 546 2.13 58.07 14.90
C LYS A 546 1.34 56.96 14.19
N VAL A 547 0.94 57.16 12.93
CA VAL A 547 0.22 56.13 12.16
C VAL A 547 1.08 54.89 11.95
N ILE A 548 2.38 55.05 11.68
CA ILE A 548 3.32 53.93 11.59
C ILE A 548 3.38 53.13 12.90
N ASP A 549 3.44 53.81 14.04
CA ASP A 549 3.47 53.18 15.37
C ASP A 549 2.15 52.47 15.69
N ASP A 550 1.01 53.12 15.41
CA ASP A 550 -0.32 52.54 15.60
C ASP A 550 -0.50 51.27 14.75
N LEU A 551 -0.06 51.28 13.48
CA LEU A 551 -0.01 50.12 12.60
C LEU A 551 0.88 49.00 13.14
N TYR A 552 2.07 49.34 13.65
CA TYR A 552 3.00 48.38 14.24
C TYR A 552 2.42 47.70 15.49
N ILE A 553 1.73 48.46 16.34
CA ILE A 553 1.08 47.93 17.55
C ILE A 553 0.02 46.89 17.18
N ILE A 554 -0.73 47.11 16.10
CA ILE A 554 -1.74 46.16 15.62
C ILE A 554 -1.07 44.91 15.05
N GLU A 555 -0.07 45.06 14.16
CA GLU A 555 0.68 43.93 13.58
C GLU A 555 1.26 43.04 14.68
N GLU A 556 1.83 43.63 15.73
CA GLU A 556 2.43 42.90 16.85
C GLU A 556 1.41 42.05 17.63
N LYS A 557 0.11 42.36 17.56
CA LYS A 557 -0.92 41.51 18.18
C LYS A 557 -1.32 40.35 17.28
N LEU A 558 -1.29 40.57 15.96
CA LEU A 558 -1.68 39.59 14.95
C LEU A 558 -0.56 38.55 14.73
N ILE A 559 0.68 38.99 14.48
CA ILE A 559 1.80 38.12 14.11
C ILE A 559 3.10 38.47 14.86
N GLN A 560 3.94 37.46 15.09
CA GLN A 560 5.28 37.64 15.65
C GLN A 560 6.29 37.95 14.53
N PHE A 561 6.50 39.22 14.22
CA PHE A 561 7.43 39.63 13.15
C PHE A 561 8.88 39.86 13.62
N ARG A 562 9.19 39.70 14.92
CA ARG A 562 10.56 39.88 15.45
C ARG A 562 11.42 38.62 15.37
N ALA A 563 10.84 37.49 15.01
CA ALA A 563 11.59 36.24 14.86
C ALA A 563 12.39 36.28 13.54
N GLU A 564 13.69 36.02 13.63
CA GLU A 564 14.60 35.87 12.48
C GLU A 564 15.01 34.39 12.30
N ALA A 565 14.77 33.56 13.32
CA ALA A 565 14.86 32.10 13.26
C ALA A 565 13.70 31.42 14.02
N THR A 566 13.43 30.14 13.72
CA THR A 566 12.36 29.36 14.35
C THR A 566 12.48 29.28 15.88
N GLN A 567 13.71 29.34 16.43
CA GLN A 567 13.94 29.31 17.89
C GLN A 567 13.57 30.62 18.58
N ASP A 568 13.61 31.77 17.87
CA ASP A 568 13.24 33.07 18.41
C ASP A 568 11.75 33.14 18.79
N LEU A 569 10.92 32.24 18.23
CA LEU A 569 9.51 32.10 18.57
C LEU A 569 9.27 31.61 20.01
N ILE A 570 10.32 31.20 20.73
CA ILE A 570 10.30 30.91 22.17
C ILE A 570 10.70 32.14 22.99
N ASP A 571 11.52 33.03 22.42
CA ASP A 571 12.03 34.22 23.08
C ASP A 571 10.99 35.36 23.15
N PHE A 572 10.00 35.33 22.25
CA PHE A 572 8.92 36.31 22.22
C PHE A 572 7.53 35.71 22.49
N PRO A 573 6.59 36.47 23.07
CA PRO A 573 5.22 36.00 23.26
C PRO A 573 4.53 35.61 21.95
N VAL A 574 3.88 34.45 21.96
CA VAL A 574 3.09 33.89 20.85
C VAL A 574 1.89 34.79 20.52
N ARG A 575 1.69 35.09 19.24
CA ARG A 575 0.63 36.01 18.75
C ARG A 575 -0.59 35.25 18.23
N LEU A 576 -1.58 35.98 17.72
CA LEU A 576 -2.88 35.38 17.36
C LEU A 576 -2.75 34.38 16.22
N ASN A 577 -1.95 34.68 15.18
CA ASN A 577 -1.65 33.76 14.09
C ASN A 577 -1.14 32.40 14.58
N ASP A 578 -0.08 32.41 15.40
CA ASP A 578 0.52 31.16 15.91
C ASP A 578 -0.46 30.35 16.77
N LYS A 579 -1.37 31.02 17.49
CA LYS A 579 -2.39 30.35 18.31
C LYS A 579 -3.45 29.67 17.46
N LEU A 580 -3.91 30.34 16.40
CA LEU A 580 -4.83 29.75 15.42
C LEU A 580 -4.16 28.58 14.69
N SER A 581 -2.92 28.75 14.25
CA SER A 581 -2.13 27.69 13.60
C SER A 581 -1.89 26.48 14.53
N THR A 582 -1.65 26.74 15.81
CA THR A 582 -1.54 25.67 16.83
C THR A 582 -2.87 24.95 17.03
N LEU A 583 -3.98 25.68 17.13
CA LEU A 583 -5.32 25.09 17.25
C LEU A 583 -5.62 24.18 16.04
N PHE A 584 -5.39 24.68 14.83
CA PHE A 584 -5.52 23.90 13.60
C PHE A 584 -4.74 22.60 13.68
N THR A 585 -3.44 22.68 14.01
CA THR A 585 -2.54 21.53 14.03
C THR A 585 -2.99 20.48 15.06
N LEU A 586 -3.33 20.91 16.28
CA LEU A 586 -3.70 20.01 17.36
C LEU A 586 -5.01 19.27 17.07
N VAL A 587 -6.01 19.98 16.52
CA VAL A 587 -7.29 19.38 16.13
C VAL A 587 -7.10 18.45 14.93
N GLU A 588 -6.21 18.79 13.99
CA GLU A 588 -5.92 17.93 12.85
C GLU A 588 -5.17 16.63 13.24
N MET A 589 -4.64 16.46 14.46
CA MET A 589 -3.86 15.25 14.79
C MET A 589 -4.68 13.94 14.75
N SER A 590 -6.01 14.01 14.79
CA SER A 590 -6.90 12.84 14.68
C SER A 590 -7.98 13.05 13.63
N ASP A 591 -8.71 11.98 13.31
CA ASP A 591 -9.93 12.02 12.49
C ASP A 591 -11.17 11.97 13.40
N GLU A 592 -11.17 12.72 14.49
CA GLU A 592 -12.31 12.87 15.39
C GLU A 592 -12.95 14.26 15.22
N PRO A 593 -14.26 14.40 15.47
CA PRO A 593 -14.89 15.72 15.53
C PRO A 593 -14.20 16.62 16.58
N PRO A 594 -14.12 17.95 16.36
CA PRO A 594 -13.51 18.87 17.31
C PRO A 594 -14.22 18.82 18.68
N ALA A 595 -13.46 18.98 19.76
CA ALA A 595 -14.03 19.03 21.10
C ALA A 595 -14.73 20.39 21.35
N GLU A 596 -15.63 20.44 22.33
CA GLU A 596 -16.32 21.68 22.70
C GLU A 596 -15.33 22.82 23.05
N GLN A 597 -14.22 22.47 23.71
CA GLN A 597 -13.17 23.43 24.08
C GLN A 597 -12.41 23.99 22.87
N ASP A 598 -12.35 23.25 21.75
CA ASP A 598 -11.72 23.72 20.51
C ASP A 598 -12.58 24.83 19.89
N TYR A 599 -13.91 24.65 19.89
CA TYR A 599 -14.86 25.69 19.47
C TYR A 599 -14.82 26.92 20.39
N ASP A 600 -14.74 26.73 21.71
CA ASP A 600 -14.60 27.84 22.67
C ASP A 600 -13.32 28.64 22.44
N LEU A 601 -12.20 27.95 22.25
CA LEU A 601 -10.92 28.58 21.96
C LEU A 601 -10.95 29.30 20.61
N PHE A 602 -11.50 28.68 19.57
CA PHE A 602 -11.63 29.31 18.26
C PHE A 602 -12.46 30.60 18.33
N ARG A 603 -13.63 30.57 18.97
CA ARG A 603 -14.48 31.75 19.17
C ARG A 603 -13.74 32.86 19.92
N SER A 604 -12.98 32.50 20.97
CA SER A 604 -12.18 33.46 21.73
C SER A 604 -11.05 34.09 20.91
N LEU A 605 -10.33 33.29 20.12
CA LEU A 605 -9.24 33.77 19.27
C LEU A 605 -9.76 34.68 18.16
N ARG A 606 -10.82 34.27 17.46
CA ARG A 606 -11.50 35.06 16.43
C ARG A 606 -11.97 36.41 16.95
N GLN A 607 -12.61 36.46 18.13
CA GLN A 607 -13.02 37.74 18.73
C GLN A 607 -11.85 38.71 18.93
N ARG A 608 -10.66 38.19 19.25
CA ARG A 608 -9.45 38.99 19.46
C ARG A 608 -8.82 39.44 18.14
N VAL A 609 -8.89 38.63 17.10
CA VAL A 609 -8.52 39.01 15.72
C VAL A 609 -9.45 40.10 15.23
N ASP A 610 -10.77 39.89 15.33
CA ASP A 610 -11.80 40.87 14.97
C ASP A 610 -11.59 42.22 15.68
N GLU A 611 -11.14 42.22 16.94
CA GLU A 611 -10.82 43.44 17.67
C GLU A 611 -9.66 44.20 17.01
N GLN A 612 -8.59 43.51 16.63
CA GLN A 612 -7.44 44.14 15.95
C GLN A 612 -7.81 44.61 14.55
N GLN A 613 -8.59 43.83 13.79
CA GLN A 613 -9.08 44.21 12.47
C GLN A 613 -9.99 45.43 12.54
N ARG A 614 -10.88 45.53 13.54
CA ARG A 614 -11.68 46.75 13.74
C ARG A 614 -10.83 47.98 14.09
N ARG A 615 -9.77 47.81 14.90
CA ARG A 615 -8.82 48.90 15.20
C ARG A 615 -8.08 49.34 13.94
N PHE A 616 -7.65 48.39 13.12
CA PHE A 616 -7.02 48.67 11.83
C PHE A 616 -7.96 49.42 10.90
N GLN A 617 -9.19 48.92 10.69
CA GLN A 617 -10.17 49.60 9.85
C GLN A 617 -10.51 51.00 10.36
N GLY A 618 -10.65 51.18 11.68
CA GLY A 618 -10.86 52.50 12.27
C GLY A 618 -9.69 53.47 12.03
N LEU A 619 -8.46 52.97 12.00
CA LEU A 619 -7.28 53.76 11.63
C LEU A 619 -7.30 54.09 10.13
N VAL A 620 -7.66 53.14 9.27
CA VAL A 620 -7.80 53.34 7.82
C VAL A 620 -8.86 54.40 7.51
N ASP A 621 -10.04 54.30 8.12
CA ASP A 621 -11.14 55.23 7.86
C ASP A 621 -10.92 56.61 8.50
N GLY A 622 -10.18 56.67 9.61
CA GLY A 622 -9.91 57.89 10.36
C GLY A 622 -8.70 58.70 9.89
N THR A 623 -7.90 58.18 8.98
CA THR A 623 -6.64 58.80 8.52
C THR A 623 -6.81 59.41 7.13
N ASP A 624 -6.38 60.67 6.96
CA ASP A 624 -6.26 61.29 5.65
C ASP A 624 -4.96 60.83 4.96
N TRP A 625 -5.03 59.67 4.31
CA TRP A 625 -3.90 59.01 3.64
C TRP A 625 -3.24 59.86 2.55
N SER A 626 -4.00 60.79 1.94
CA SER A 626 -3.47 61.70 0.93
C SER A 626 -2.44 62.68 1.50
N ARG A 627 -2.64 63.13 2.76
CA ARG A 627 -1.67 63.96 3.48
C ARG A 627 -0.43 63.18 3.88
N LEU A 628 -0.55 61.87 4.04
CA LEU A 628 0.55 60.96 4.39
C LEU A 628 1.25 60.37 3.16
N GLY A 629 1.03 60.95 1.97
CA GLY A 629 1.77 60.60 0.76
C GLY A 629 1.37 59.25 0.15
N VAL A 630 0.24 58.68 0.55
CA VAL A 630 -0.35 57.47 -0.03
C VAL A 630 -1.38 57.90 -1.07
N THR A 631 -1.04 57.75 -2.36
CA THR A 631 -1.94 58.07 -3.46
C THR A 631 -2.93 56.95 -3.69
N ALA A 632 -4.20 57.31 -3.89
CA ALA A 632 -5.27 56.38 -4.17
C ALA A 632 -5.19 55.81 -5.60
N GLU A 633 -4.15 55.04 -5.90
CA GLU A 633 -4.19 54.02 -6.96
C GLU A 633 -4.48 52.68 -6.27
N ARG A 634 -5.66 52.58 -5.65
CA ARG A 634 -6.27 51.28 -5.38
C ARG A 634 -6.89 50.82 -6.68
N ASP A 635 -6.11 50.16 -7.54
CA ASP A 635 -6.68 49.30 -8.57
C ASP A 635 -7.43 48.18 -7.85
N ARG A 636 -8.74 48.39 -7.69
CA ARG A 636 -9.70 47.34 -7.37
C ARG A 636 -9.91 46.49 -8.61
N ASP A 637 -8.87 45.83 -9.10
CA ASP A 637 -9.06 44.68 -9.96
C ASP A 637 -8.94 43.45 -9.08
N GLY A 638 -10.11 42.87 -8.80
CA GLY A 638 -10.22 41.58 -8.13
C GLY A 638 -9.40 40.54 -8.88
N ARG A 639 -8.44 39.96 -8.17
CA ARG A 639 -7.97 38.61 -8.41
C ARG A 639 -8.57 37.71 -7.35
#